data_AF-A0A5B7TWH1-F1
#
_entry.id   AF-A0A5B7TWH1-F1
#
_cell.length_a   1.000
_cell.length_b   1.000
_cell.length_c   1.000
_cell.angle_alpha   90.00
_cell.angle_beta   90.00
_cell.angle_gamma   90.00
#
_symmetry.space_group_name_H-M   'P 1'
#
loop_
_entity.id
_entity.type
_entity.pdbx_description
1 polymer ?
#
loop_
_entity_poly.entity_id
_entity_poly.type
_entity_poly.pdbx_seq_one_letter_code
_entity_poly.pdbx_strand_id
1 'polypeptide(L)'
;MKSNYKIILPIILLAGVLLSFNMKQNPDPEKEKILLGLIRSALTQGHYQPHEINDEFSTAVYNNFIEGLDPAKRFFTQEDLKIFEKYKLQLDDQIKKEDLSFYRIVTSKYLQRVQEAKGFYKEILKHPFDFNKDEVFDVDYENKAFPKNEVELIINWQKQFKLTTLSRLHSKIEAQEDKQKEDPKAEVKTFAELEVEAREATLKSMEEFFEYKDEEDDEDWYSIFINSISTEFDPHTTYFAPRTKKKFDSEMSGKIEGIGARLQRKGEYTRVDELVSGGPAWRDGNLEVGDIITKVAQADGEPLDIVGMRLDDAIEFIKGKKGTEVRLTVKKLDGSVKIIPIIRDVIELEETFAKTSVVEMGNRKLGVIDLPKFYIDFSERNFRNSATDMALEVERLNKENVEALVIDLRNNGGGSLDTAIDIAGLFIEEGPIVQVKYKDGEPKIRSDEDYKIQWNKPLVIIVNELSASASEIFAAAMQDYNRAVIIGSKQSYGKGTVQNYMALNRYFDYPKDLGALKLTIQKFYRINGGSTQLKGVVSDVALPDRYAYLKIGERDEPTSLKWDKIASADYKVWNGYSNFDDVINNSKKRIAENEQFKLIDSNAKWLKEGQDDTKVYLSYKKYNEDLKNREEEGNRFKSLYEYKNNLSFTSLPYELELFKQDSLLAKKREVWHKNLSKDIYIEEALNIAADLKIRTEKPLVKN
;
A
#
# COMPACT_ATOMS: atom_id res chain seq x y z
N MET A 1 -37.18 -26.92 -54.41
CA MET A 1 -38.59 -26.58 -54.12
C MET A 1 -38.73 -26.32 -52.63
N LYS A 2 -39.40 -25.21 -52.29
CA LYS A 2 -39.81 -24.82 -50.92
C LYS A 2 -40.61 -25.93 -50.25
N SER A 3 -40.50 -26.08 -48.92
CA SER A 3 -41.65 -25.95 -48.03
C SER A 3 -41.25 -25.89 -46.56
N ASN A 4 -41.96 -25.03 -45.85
CA ASN A 4 -41.82 -24.58 -44.48
C ASN A 4 -42.54 -25.48 -43.46
N TYR A 5 -41.94 -25.56 -42.26
CA TYR A 5 -42.49 -25.52 -40.89
C TYR A 5 -43.88 -26.11 -40.55
N LYS A 6 -43.91 -27.03 -39.58
CA LYS A 6 -44.29 -26.81 -38.14
C LYS A 6 -44.50 -28.17 -37.43
N ILE A 7 -43.99 -28.32 -36.20
CA ILE A 7 -44.68 -28.82 -34.97
C ILE A 7 -43.66 -29.22 -33.85
N ILE A 8 -43.70 -28.42 -32.76
CA ILE A 8 -43.61 -28.77 -31.32
C ILE A 8 -42.24 -29.05 -30.65
N LEU A 9 -41.83 -28.07 -29.82
CA LEU A 9 -40.88 -28.09 -28.67
C LEU A 9 -41.30 -29.09 -27.55
N PRO A 10 -40.49 -29.43 -26.50
CA PRO A 10 -39.32 -28.70 -25.97
C PRO A 10 -38.15 -29.61 -25.49
N ILE A 11 -37.19 -29.01 -24.79
CA ILE A 11 -36.16 -29.62 -23.91
C ILE A 11 -34.86 -29.97 -24.65
N ILE A 12 -33.73 -29.64 -24.02
CA ILE A 12 -32.34 -29.80 -24.51
C ILE A 12 -31.85 -28.65 -25.42
N LEU A 13 -31.94 -27.41 -24.95
CA LEU A 13 -31.01 -26.33 -25.36
C LEU A 13 -31.01 -25.17 -24.35
N LEU A 14 -31.09 -25.51 -23.06
CA LEU A 14 -30.97 -24.57 -21.94
C LEU A 14 -30.05 -25.08 -20.82
N ALA A 15 -29.12 -25.98 -21.14
CA ALA A 15 -28.19 -26.58 -20.18
C ALA A 15 -26.72 -26.13 -20.38
N GLY A 16 -26.43 -25.29 -21.38
CA GLY A 16 -25.05 -24.85 -21.69
C GLY A 16 -24.67 -23.44 -21.24
N VAL A 17 -25.60 -22.65 -20.67
CA VAL A 17 -25.38 -21.23 -20.31
C VAL A 17 -25.72 -20.93 -18.83
N LEU A 18 -25.99 -21.95 -18.02
CA LEU A 18 -26.38 -21.79 -16.60
C LEU A 18 -25.35 -22.35 -15.59
N LEU A 19 -24.10 -22.56 -16.02
CA LEU A 19 -23.02 -23.00 -15.13
C LEU A 19 -21.82 -22.03 -15.11
N SER A 20 -22.07 -20.74 -15.33
CA SER A 20 -21.23 -19.72 -14.68
C SER A 20 -21.63 -19.73 -13.21
N PHE A 21 -21.02 -20.63 -12.43
CA PHE A 21 -21.11 -20.57 -10.98
C PHE A 21 -20.54 -19.22 -10.54
N ASN A 22 -21.41 -18.25 -10.28
CA ASN A 22 -21.08 -17.19 -9.33
C ASN A 22 -20.90 -17.90 -7.98
N MET A 23 -19.66 -18.32 -7.67
CA MET A 23 -19.28 -18.83 -6.35
C MET A 23 -19.27 -17.66 -5.36
N LYS A 24 -20.43 -17.05 -5.11
CA LYS A 24 -20.60 -16.30 -3.87
C LYS A 24 -20.58 -17.32 -2.75
N GLN A 25 -19.60 -17.22 -1.84
CA GLN A 25 -19.64 -18.03 -0.64
C GLN A 25 -20.88 -17.64 0.15
N ASN A 26 -21.79 -18.61 0.35
CA ASN A 26 -22.91 -18.39 1.26
C ASN A 26 -22.36 -18.18 2.68
N PRO A 27 -23.03 -17.35 3.50
CA PRO A 27 -22.67 -17.19 4.91
C PRO A 27 -22.46 -18.54 5.58
N ASP A 28 -21.43 -18.65 6.40
CA ASP A 28 -21.12 -19.82 7.20
C ASP A 28 -21.18 -19.42 8.68
N PRO A 29 -22.40 -19.43 9.27
CA PRO A 29 -22.61 -18.91 10.63
C PRO A 29 -21.79 -19.64 11.70
N GLU A 30 -21.42 -20.90 11.44
CA GLU A 30 -20.58 -21.67 12.36
C GLU A 30 -19.13 -21.17 12.29
N LYS A 31 -18.55 -21.08 11.07
CA LYS A 31 -17.23 -20.49 10.84
C LYS A 31 -17.11 -19.12 11.49
N GLU A 32 -18.10 -18.25 11.29
CA GLU A 32 -18.07 -16.87 11.79
C GLU A 32 -18.09 -16.83 13.31
N LYS A 33 -18.96 -17.60 13.98
CA LYS A 33 -19.00 -17.67 15.45
C LYS A 33 -17.68 -18.16 16.03
N ILE A 34 -17.12 -19.21 15.45
CA ILE A 34 -15.80 -19.74 15.84
C ILE A 34 -14.74 -18.64 15.69
N LEU A 35 -14.73 -17.94 14.56
CA LEU A 35 -13.79 -16.86 14.29
C LEU A 35 -13.90 -15.74 15.33
N LEU A 36 -15.12 -15.30 15.64
CA LEU A 36 -15.38 -14.25 16.63
C LEU A 36 -14.89 -14.67 18.02
N GLY A 37 -15.16 -15.92 18.41
CA GLY A 37 -14.69 -16.49 19.67
C GLY A 37 -13.17 -16.54 19.78
N LEU A 38 -12.50 -17.02 18.72
CA LEU A 38 -11.03 -17.09 18.65
C LEU A 38 -10.39 -15.71 18.70
N ILE A 39 -10.91 -14.76 17.92
CA ILE A 39 -10.39 -13.39 17.87
C ILE A 39 -10.57 -12.71 19.21
N ARG A 40 -11.78 -12.77 19.80
CA ARG A 40 -12.02 -12.27 21.17
C ARG A 40 -11.01 -12.86 22.17
N SER A 41 -10.79 -14.18 22.13
CA SER A 41 -9.83 -14.84 23.03
C SER A 41 -8.41 -14.33 22.84
N ALA A 42 -7.96 -14.22 21.58
CA ALA A 42 -6.62 -13.72 21.26
C ALA A 42 -6.43 -12.25 21.66
N LEU A 43 -7.43 -11.40 21.43
CA LEU A 43 -7.42 -9.98 21.81
C LEU A 43 -7.38 -9.79 23.33
N THR A 44 -8.20 -10.54 24.06
CA THR A 44 -8.32 -10.37 25.53
C THR A 44 -7.16 -11.00 26.31
N GLN A 45 -6.56 -12.08 25.80
CA GLN A 45 -5.53 -12.85 26.51
C GLN A 45 -4.12 -12.67 25.94
N GLY A 46 -3.98 -12.43 24.64
CA GLY A 46 -2.70 -12.41 23.94
C GLY A 46 -2.21 -11.01 23.55
N HIS A 47 -3.09 -10.01 23.52
CA HIS A 47 -2.71 -8.66 23.12
C HIS A 47 -1.75 -8.02 24.12
N TYR A 48 -0.83 -7.17 23.64
CA TYR A 48 0.14 -6.46 24.48
C TYR A 48 -0.55 -5.58 25.53
N GLN A 49 -1.63 -4.90 25.15
CA GLN A 49 -2.45 -4.07 26.02
C GLN A 49 -3.93 -4.43 25.80
N PRO A 50 -4.45 -5.49 26.42
CA PRO A 50 -5.85 -5.87 26.25
C PRO A 50 -6.78 -4.78 26.77
N HIS A 51 -7.89 -4.54 26.06
CA HIS A 51 -8.96 -3.65 26.47
C HIS A 51 -10.13 -4.44 27.04
N GLU A 52 -10.88 -3.79 27.94
CA GLU A 52 -12.17 -4.31 28.36
C GLU A 52 -13.18 -4.16 27.23
N ILE A 53 -13.85 -5.24 26.87
CA ILE A 53 -14.96 -5.21 25.92
C ILE A 53 -16.20 -4.76 26.73
N ASN A 54 -16.47 -3.46 26.75
CA ASN A 54 -17.54 -2.80 27.52
C ASN A 54 -18.37 -1.85 26.62
N ASP A 55 -19.26 -1.05 27.20
CA ASP A 55 -20.14 -0.11 26.48
C ASP A 55 -19.38 0.97 25.64
N GLU A 56 -18.21 1.40 26.10
CA GLU A 56 -17.36 2.36 25.37
C GLU A 56 -16.76 1.68 24.13
N PHE A 57 -16.18 0.49 24.30
CA PHE A 57 -15.71 -0.36 23.22
C PHE A 57 -16.83 -0.68 22.21
N SER A 58 -18.01 -1.04 22.72
CA SER A 58 -19.22 -1.31 21.94
C SER A 58 -19.59 -0.12 21.06
N THR A 59 -19.51 1.10 21.59
CA THR A 59 -19.79 2.33 20.85
C THR A 59 -18.76 2.59 19.74
N ALA A 60 -17.48 2.35 20.01
CA ALA A 60 -16.43 2.53 19.02
C ALA A 60 -16.56 1.53 17.86
N VAL A 61 -16.72 0.23 18.16
CA VAL A 61 -16.98 -0.83 17.17
C VAL A 61 -18.21 -0.52 16.33
N TYR A 62 -19.30 -0.06 16.96
CA TYR A 62 -20.52 0.34 16.26
C TYR A 62 -20.24 1.41 15.19
N ASN A 63 -19.53 2.48 15.56
CA ASN A 63 -19.21 3.57 14.64
C ASN A 63 -18.26 3.09 13.53
N ASN A 64 -17.18 2.40 13.91
CA ASN A 64 -16.15 1.92 12.98
C ASN A 64 -16.73 0.94 11.95
N PHE A 65 -17.67 0.07 12.34
CA PHE A 65 -18.29 -0.85 11.40
C PHE A 65 -19.20 -0.15 10.38
N ILE A 66 -20.00 0.82 10.85
CA ILE A 66 -20.91 1.58 9.98
C ILE A 66 -20.12 2.43 8.99
N GLU A 67 -19.10 3.15 9.46
CA GLU A 67 -18.18 3.92 8.60
C GLU A 67 -17.38 3.00 7.67
N GLY A 68 -16.99 1.80 8.12
CA GLY A 68 -16.29 0.82 7.29
C GLY A 68 -17.14 0.29 6.12
N LEU A 69 -18.47 0.17 6.29
CA LEU A 69 -19.38 -0.25 5.23
C LEU A 69 -19.79 0.88 4.29
N ASP A 70 -19.99 2.09 4.82
CA ASP A 70 -20.45 3.26 4.07
C ASP A 70 -19.61 4.53 4.33
N PRO A 71 -18.30 4.52 3.99
CA PRO A 71 -17.39 5.64 4.30
C PRO A 71 -17.72 6.91 3.53
N ALA A 72 -18.46 6.80 2.41
CA ALA A 72 -18.93 7.94 1.62
C ALA A 72 -20.34 8.40 2.02
N LYS A 73 -20.96 7.78 3.04
CA LYS A 73 -22.29 8.10 3.57
C LYS A 73 -23.36 8.19 2.48
N ARG A 74 -23.31 7.23 1.55
CA ARG A 74 -24.12 7.17 0.32
C ARG A 74 -25.11 6.01 0.31
N PHE A 75 -25.16 5.18 1.35
CA PHE A 75 -26.09 4.07 1.44
C PHE A 75 -27.02 4.20 2.65
N PHE A 76 -26.48 4.46 3.84
CA PHE A 76 -27.28 4.55 5.05
C PHE A 76 -27.95 5.92 5.21
N THR A 77 -29.08 5.91 5.93
CA THR A 77 -29.79 7.10 6.39
C THR A 77 -29.83 7.16 7.91
N GLN A 78 -30.14 8.32 8.49
CA GLN A 78 -30.34 8.46 9.94
C GLN A 78 -31.47 7.56 10.47
N GLU A 79 -32.48 7.24 9.65
CA GLU A 79 -33.52 6.28 10.02
C GLU A 79 -32.96 4.86 10.15
N ASP A 80 -32.04 4.46 9.28
CA ASP A 80 -31.34 3.17 9.39
C ASP A 80 -30.47 3.16 10.66
N LEU A 81 -29.75 4.24 10.93
CA LEU A 81 -28.92 4.36 12.14
C LEU A 81 -29.75 4.25 13.42
N LYS A 82 -30.96 4.82 13.48
CA LYS A 82 -31.87 4.67 14.63
C LYS A 82 -32.25 3.21 14.89
N ILE A 83 -32.37 2.40 13.84
CA ILE A 83 -32.65 0.96 13.97
C ILE A 83 -31.44 0.25 14.57
N PHE A 84 -30.24 0.64 14.17
CA PHE A 84 -28.98 0.06 14.63
C PHE A 84 -28.62 0.49 16.05
N GLU A 85 -28.98 1.72 16.43
CA GLU A 85 -28.60 2.37 17.70
C GLU A 85 -29.01 1.57 18.94
N LYS A 86 -30.07 0.74 18.85
CA LYS A 86 -30.48 -0.17 19.93
C LYS A 86 -29.41 -1.21 20.32
N TYR A 87 -28.45 -1.48 19.43
CA TYR A 87 -27.32 -2.39 19.67
C TYR A 87 -26.02 -1.68 20.05
N LYS A 88 -26.00 -0.34 20.03
CA LYS A 88 -24.79 0.47 20.21
C LYS A 88 -24.06 0.18 21.52
N LEU A 89 -24.80 -0.19 22.58
CA LEU A 89 -24.27 -0.57 23.90
C LEU A 89 -24.42 -2.08 24.18
N GLN A 90 -24.69 -2.89 23.16
CA GLN A 90 -24.89 -4.34 23.30
C GLN A 90 -23.86 -5.16 22.51
N LEU A 91 -22.99 -4.50 21.73
CA LEU A 91 -22.03 -5.21 20.89
C LEU A 91 -20.99 -5.94 21.74
N ASP A 92 -20.60 -5.38 22.87
CA ASP A 92 -19.69 -6.05 23.79
C ASP A 92 -20.28 -7.37 24.31
N ASP A 93 -21.56 -7.37 24.70
CA ASP A 93 -22.31 -8.55 25.12
C ASP A 93 -22.49 -9.55 23.98
N GLN A 94 -22.76 -9.06 22.76
CA GLN A 94 -22.90 -9.91 21.58
C GLN A 94 -21.57 -10.57 21.22
N ILE A 95 -20.46 -9.84 21.24
CA ILE A 95 -19.11 -10.37 21.03
C ILE A 95 -18.80 -11.44 22.09
N LYS A 96 -19.15 -11.21 23.36
CA LYS A 96 -18.94 -12.19 24.44
C LYS A 96 -19.78 -13.46 24.27
N LYS A 97 -20.93 -13.39 23.59
CA LYS A 97 -21.86 -14.52 23.39
C LYS A 97 -21.77 -15.12 21.98
N GLU A 98 -20.84 -14.64 21.16
CA GLU A 98 -20.71 -15.02 19.74
C GLU A 98 -22.04 -14.81 18.98
N ASP A 99 -22.75 -13.73 19.33
CA ASP A 99 -23.99 -13.31 18.70
C ASP A 99 -23.68 -12.35 17.54
N LEU A 100 -24.18 -12.67 16.35
CA LEU A 100 -23.96 -11.90 15.12
C LEU A 100 -25.18 -11.04 14.75
N SER A 101 -26.13 -10.85 15.67
CA SER A 101 -27.39 -10.13 15.42
C SER A 101 -27.18 -8.73 14.86
N PHE A 102 -26.28 -7.92 15.45
CA PHE A 102 -25.97 -6.60 14.93
C PHE A 102 -25.38 -6.66 13.53
N TYR A 103 -24.34 -7.49 13.33
CA TYR A 103 -23.70 -7.69 12.03
C TYR A 103 -24.75 -8.00 10.95
N ARG A 104 -25.61 -9.00 11.19
CA ARG A 104 -26.63 -9.42 10.23
C ARG A 104 -27.65 -8.33 9.92
N ILE A 105 -28.09 -7.55 10.91
CA ILE A 105 -29.06 -6.48 10.70
C ILE A 105 -28.46 -5.36 9.86
N VAL A 106 -27.23 -4.95 10.17
CA VAL A 106 -26.54 -3.88 9.45
C VAL A 106 -26.19 -4.32 8.03
N THR A 107 -25.64 -5.51 7.83
CA THR A 107 -25.29 -5.99 6.47
C THR A 107 -26.52 -6.25 5.61
N SER A 108 -27.61 -6.79 6.18
CA SER A 108 -28.87 -6.95 5.44
C SER A 108 -29.41 -5.60 4.97
N LYS A 109 -29.38 -4.58 5.84
CA LYS A 109 -29.80 -3.22 5.48
C LYS A 109 -28.84 -2.58 4.47
N TYR A 110 -27.54 -2.79 4.60
CA TYR A 110 -26.54 -2.32 3.64
C TYR A 110 -26.83 -2.87 2.25
N LEU A 111 -27.00 -4.19 2.13
CA LEU A 111 -27.31 -4.86 0.87
C LEU A 111 -28.63 -4.35 0.28
N GLN A 112 -29.65 -4.15 1.13
CA GLN A 112 -30.90 -3.51 0.70
C GLN A 112 -30.64 -2.13 0.08
N ARG A 113 -29.88 -1.25 0.76
CA ARG A 113 -29.55 0.10 0.27
C ARG A 113 -28.72 0.08 -1.01
N VAL A 114 -27.81 -0.89 -1.16
CA VAL A 114 -27.06 -1.10 -2.41
C VAL A 114 -28.01 -1.45 -3.56
N GLN A 115 -28.99 -2.34 -3.34
CA GLN A 115 -29.97 -2.69 -4.39
C GLN A 115 -30.92 -1.53 -4.71
N GLU A 116 -31.36 -0.76 -3.71
CA GLU A 116 -32.15 0.45 -3.92
C GLU A 116 -31.36 1.48 -4.76
N ALA A 117 -30.07 1.68 -4.46
CA ALA A 117 -29.20 2.56 -5.25
C ALA A 117 -29.07 2.13 -6.72
N LYS A 118 -29.01 0.81 -6.97
CA LYS A 118 -29.07 0.27 -8.33
C LYS A 118 -30.38 0.60 -9.06
N GLY A 119 -31.48 0.72 -8.32
CA GLY A 119 -32.79 1.08 -8.85
C GLY A 119 -32.88 2.50 -9.38
N PHE A 120 -32.08 3.45 -8.86
CA PHE A 120 -32.18 4.86 -9.24
C PHE A 120 -30.95 5.46 -9.92
N TYR A 121 -29.74 4.90 -9.77
CA TYR A 121 -28.52 5.59 -10.28
C TYR A 121 -28.53 5.84 -11.79
N LYS A 122 -29.01 4.86 -12.58
CA LYS A 122 -29.14 4.99 -14.04
C LYS A 122 -30.14 6.07 -14.40
N GLU A 123 -31.23 6.17 -13.64
CA GLU A 123 -32.26 7.18 -13.89
C GLU A 123 -31.74 8.58 -13.58
N ILE A 124 -30.96 8.77 -12.49
CA ILE A 124 -30.30 10.06 -12.22
C ILE A 124 -29.43 10.47 -13.41
N LEU A 125 -28.59 9.56 -13.90
CA LEU A 125 -27.63 9.83 -14.98
C LEU A 125 -28.27 9.87 -16.37
N LYS A 126 -29.55 9.55 -16.51
CA LYS A 126 -30.28 9.69 -17.77
C LYS A 126 -30.63 11.15 -18.08
N HIS A 127 -30.82 11.95 -17.03
CA HIS A 127 -31.20 13.35 -17.15
C HIS A 127 -29.97 14.28 -17.03
N PRO A 128 -29.95 15.40 -17.77
CA PRO A 128 -28.86 16.36 -17.69
C PRO A 128 -28.85 17.09 -16.33
N PHE A 129 -27.67 17.47 -15.86
CA PHE A 129 -27.52 18.31 -14.68
C PHE A 129 -27.52 19.81 -15.04
N ASP A 130 -28.08 20.65 -14.17
CA ASP A 130 -27.98 22.11 -14.31
C ASP A 130 -26.66 22.63 -13.71
N PHE A 131 -25.65 22.85 -14.56
CA PHE A 131 -24.34 23.40 -14.17
C PHE A 131 -24.31 24.93 -14.03
N ASN A 132 -25.45 25.62 -14.11
CA ASN A 132 -25.54 27.06 -13.82
C ASN A 132 -25.97 27.33 -12.37
N LYS A 133 -26.52 26.32 -11.69
CA LYS A 133 -27.00 26.45 -10.32
C LYS A 133 -25.83 26.53 -9.33
N ASP A 134 -25.86 27.57 -8.51
CA ASP A 134 -24.91 27.79 -7.42
C ASP A 134 -25.15 26.79 -6.28
N GLU A 135 -24.38 25.70 -6.32
CA GLU A 135 -24.39 24.64 -5.32
C GLU A 135 -22.97 24.28 -4.92
N VAL A 136 -22.82 23.79 -3.70
CA VAL A 136 -21.57 23.28 -3.16
C VAL A 136 -21.81 21.84 -2.68
N PHE A 137 -20.78 21.01 -2.84
CA PHE A 137 -20.71 19.67 -2.28
C PHE A 137 -19.50 19.58 -1.35
N ASP A 138 -19.73 19.11 -0.14
CA ASP A 138 -18.68 18.87 0.85
C ASP A 138 -18.19 17.42 0.68
N VAL A 139 -16.90 17.27 0.38
CA VAL A 139 -16.23 15.97 0.23
C VAL A 139 -15.60 15.47 1.54
N ASP A 140 -15.79 16.19 2.65
CA ASP A 140 -15.46 15.71 4.00
C ASP A 140 -16.48 14.67 4.47
N TYR A 141 -16.40 13.46 3.90
CA TYR A 141 -17.31 12.39 4.26
C TYR A 141 -17.14 11.95 5.71
N GLU A 142 -15.94 12.07 6.28
CA GLU A 142 -15.65 11.71 7.67
C GLU A 142 -16.49 12.56 8.64
N ASN A 143 -16.50 13.88 8.48
CA ASN A 143 -17.22 14.78 9.39
C ASN A 143 -18.67 15.06 8.99
N LYS A 144 -19.10 14.64 7.79
CA LYS A 144 -20.47 14.86 7.30
C LYS A 144 -21.48 13.97 8.02
N ALA A 145 -22.67 14.50 8.31
CA ALA A 145 -23.77 13.70 8.84
C ALA A 145 -24.38 12.77 7.77
N PHE A 146 -24.83 11.58 8.18
CA PHE A 146 -25.62 10.72 7.31
C PHE A 146 -26.91 11.42 6.84
N PRO A 147 -27.40 11.15 5.61
CA PRO A 147 -28.65 11.69 5.10
C PRO A 147 -29.83 11.43 6.04
N LYS A 148 -30.70 12.40 6.27
CA LYS A 148 -31.83 12.27 7.20
C LYS A 148 -32.83 11.21 6.77
N ASN A 149 -33.04 11.08 5.47
CA ASN A 149 -34.02 10.19 4.84
C ASN A 149 -33.60 9.87 3.39
N GLU A 150 -34.40 9.05 2.73
CA GLU A 150 -34.17 8.61 1.35
C GLU A 150 -34.13 9.76 0.33
N VAL A 151 -34.93 10.83 0.54
CA VAL A 151 -34.92 11.99 -0.36
C VAL A 151 -33.56 12.70 -0.29
N GLU A 152 -33.04 12.94 0.90
CA GLU A 152 -31.71 13.54 1.08
C GLU A 152 -30.59 12.61 0.58
N LEU A 153 -30.75 11.30 0.73
CA LEU A 153 -29.82 10.30 0.20
C LEU A 153 -29.73 10.41 -1.33
N ILE A 154 -30.86 10.43 -2.02
CA ILE A 154 -30.91 10.58 -3.49
C ILE A 154 -30.36 11.93 -3.93
N ILE A 155 -30.63 13.02 -3.20
CA ILE A 155 -30.03 14.34 -3.49
C ILE A 155 -28.51 14.30 -3.35
N ASN A 156 -27.98 13.59 -2.35
CA ASN A 156 -26.54 13.43 -2.19
C ASN A 156 -25.93 12.62 -3.35
N TRP A 157 -26.58 11.54 -3.79
CA TRP A 157 -26.19 10.82 -5.02
C TRP A 157 -26.19 11.72 -6.25
N GLN A 158 -27.24 12.53 -6.43
CA GLN A 158 -27.33 13.49 -7.53
C GLN A 158 -26.17 14.48 -7.50
N LYS A 159 -25.82 15.04 -6.34
CA LYS A 159 -24.69 15.95 -6.19
C LYS A 159 -23.35 15.28 -6.46
N GLN A 160 -23.15 14.05 -5.99
CA GLN A 160 -21.93 13.28 -6.24
C GLN A 160 -21.76 12.98 -7.74
N PHE A 161 -22.83 12.57 -8.42
CA PHE A 161 -22.82 12.35 -9.87
C PHE A 161 -22.64 13.64 -10.66
N LYS A 162 -23.26 14.72 -10.22
CA LYS A 162 -23.04 16.05 -10.78
C LYS A 162 -21.58 16.46 -10.66
N LEU A 163 -20.93 16.24 -9.51
CA LEU A 163 -19.50 16.49 -9.31
C LEU A 163 -18.62 15.64 -10.24
N THR A 164 -18.84 14.33 -10.29
CA THR A 164 -18.04 13.44 -11.16
C THR A 164 -18.23 13.77 -12.64
N THR A 165 -19.47 14.10 -13.05
CA THR A 165 -19.78 14.53 -14.42
C THR A 165 -19.13 15.87 -14.72
N LEU A 166 -19.16 16.83 -13.78
CA LEU A 166 -18.56 18.15 -13.91
C LEU A 166 -17.03 18.07 -14.14
N SER A 167 -16.35 17.25 -13.34
CA SER A 167 -14.91 17.02 -13.49
C SER A 167 -14.56 16.48 -14.88
N ARG A 168 -15.32 15.48 -15.36
CA ARG A 168 -15.12 14.90 -16.71
C ARG A 168 -15.46 15.86 -17.83
N LEU A 169 -16.51 16.66 -17.65
CA LEU A 169 -16.92 17.70 -18.59
C LEU A 169 -15.82 18.75 -18.73
N HIS A 170 -15.26 19.20 -17.62
CA HIS A 170 -14.14 20.14 -17.61
C HIS A 170 -12.93 19.58 -18.38
N SER A 171 -12.47 18.36 -18.06
CA SER A 171 -11.36 17.74 -18.80
C SER A 171 -11.63 17.57 -20.30
N LYS A 172 -12.88 17.31 -20.70
CA LYS A 172 -13.27 17.24 -22.11
C LYS A 172 -13.21 18.60 -22.79
N ILE A 173 -13.64 19.66 -22.11
CA ILE A 173 -13.57 21.03 -22.61
C ILE A 173 -12.11 21.44 -22.77
N GLU A 174 -11.26 21.22 -21.78
CA GLU A 174 -9.81 21.50 -21.87
C GLU A 174 -9.15 20.73 -23.02
N ALA A 175 -9.41 19.42 -23.14
CA ALA A 175 -8.87 18.62 -24.24
C ALA A 175 -9.35 19.09 -25.63
N GLN A 176 -10.56 19.66 -25.72
CA GLN A 176 -11.05 20.26 -26.95
C GLN A 176 -10.37 21.61 -27.23
N GLU A 177 -10.21 22.46 -26.20
CA GLU A 177 -9.50 23.74 -26.31
C GLU A 177 -8.04 23.54 -26.75
N ASP A 178 -7.35 22.54 -26.20
CA ASP A 178 -5.97 22.21 -26.59
C ASP A 178 -5.90 21.69 -28.03
N LYS A 179 -6.83 20.84 -28.45
CA LYS A 179 -6.92 20.42 -29.86
C LYS A 179 -7.17 21.58 -30.81
N GLN A 180 -7.96 22.58 -30.42
CA GLN A 180 -8.17 23.78 -31.23
C GLN A 180 -6.93 24.67 -31.32
N LYS A 181 -6.09 24.70 -30.28
CA LYS A 181 -4.80 25.40 -30.32
C LYS A 181 -3.83 24.73 -31.31
N GLU A 182 -3.86 23.40 -31.40
CA GLU A 182 -3.03 22.63 -32.32
C GLU A 182 -3.56 22.61 -33.76
N ASP A 183 -4.87 22.44 -33.94
CA ASP A 183 -5.57 22.48 -35.23
C ASP A 183 -6.84 23.36 -35.14
N PRO A 184 -6.81 24.60 -35.66
CA PRO A 184 -7.97 25.48 -35.68
C PRO A 184 -9.19 24.95 -36.46
N LYS A 185 -9.05 23.87 -37.23
CA LYS A 185 -10.14 23.19 -37.95
C LYS A 185 -10.69 21.99 -37.19
N ALA A 186 -10.17 21.68 -36.01
CA ALA A 186 -10.68 20.59 -35.18
C ALA A 186 -12.17 20.77 -34.89
N GLU A 187 -12.90 19.65 -34.88
CA GLU A 187 -14.33 19.63 -34.57
C GLU A 187 -14.61 20.22 -33.17
N VAL A 188 -15.58 21.13 -33.10
CA VAL A 188 -15.97 21.80 -31.85
C VAL A 188 -17.34 21.30 -31.43
N LYS A 189 -17.38 20.49 -30.38
CA LYS A 189 -18.61 20.06 -29.73
C LYS A 189 -19.12 21.15 -28.80
N THR A 190 -20.43 21.29 -28.76
CA THR A 190 -21.14 22.16 -27.84
C THR A 190 -21.00 21.67 -26.40
N PHE A 191 -21.22 22.56 -25.44
CA PHE A 191 -21.23 22.20 -24.01
C PHE A 191 -22.22 21.05 -23.72
N ALA A 192 -23.39 21.06 -24.36
CA ALA A 192 -24.41 20.02 -24.19
C ALA A 192 -23.96 18.65 -24.73
N GLU A 193 -23.26 18.61 -25.87
CA GLU A 193 -22.71 17.35 -26.41
C GLU A 193 -21.60 16.79 -25.52
N LEU A 194 -20.70 17.66 -25.02
CA LEU A 194 -19.66 17.25 -24.08
C LEU A 194 -20.24 16.81 -22.72
N GLU A 195 -21.34 17.43 -22.27
CA GLU A 195 -22.05 17.03 -21.05
C GLU A 195 -22.60 15.61 -21.18
N VAL A 196 -23.22 15.29 -22.31
CA VAL A 196 -23.74 13.95 -22.58
C VAL A 196 -22.61 12.93 -22.51
N GLU A 197 -21.48 13.18 -23.19
CA GLU A 197 -20.33 12.26 -23.14
C GLU A 197 -19.74 12.12 -21.72
N ALA A 198 -19.68 13.22 -20.96
CA ALA A 198 -19.18 13.22 -19.58
C ALA A 198 -20.09 12.40 -18.65
N ARG A 199 -21.41 12.52 -18.85
CA ARG A 199 -22.42 11.79 -18.09
C ARG A 199 -22.49 10.31 -18.47
N GLU A 200 -22.36 9.97 -19.74
CA GLU A 200 -22.21 8.59 -20.22
C GLU A 200 -20.96 7.92 -19.66
N ALA A 201 -19.83 8.64 -19.61
CA ALA A 201 -18.64 8.14 -18.95
C ALA A 201 -18.94 7.87 -17.46
N THR A 202 -19.60 8.81 -16.77
CA THR A 202 -19.94 8.67 -15.34
C THR A 202 -20.82 7.45 -15.11
N LEU A 203 -21.81 7.22 -15.98
CA LEU A 203 -22.64 6.02 -15.98
C LEU A 203 -21.80 4.75 -16.11
N LYS A 204 -20.89 4.70 -17.09
CA LYS A 204 -20.01 3.54 -17.27
C LYS A 204 -19.18 3.24 -16.00
N SER A 205 -18.59 4.25 -15.37
CA SER A 205 -17.84 4.04 -14.13
C SER A 205 -18.72 3.60 -12.96
N MET A 206 -19.99 4.01 -12.93
CA MET A 206 -20.94 3.53 -11.93
C MET A 206 -21.42 2.10 -12.20
N GLU A 207 -21.55 1.71 -13.46
CA GLU A 207 -21.77 0.30 -13.83
C GLU A 207 -20.62 -0.57 -13.34
N GLU A 208 -19.36 -0.19 -13.63
CA GLU A 208 -18.17 -0.89 -13.12
C GLU A 208 -18.11 -0.93 -11.57
N PHE A 209 -18.49 0.17 -10.90
CA PHE A 209 -18.58 0.22 -9.43
C PHE A 209 -19.60 -0.79 -8.88
N PHE A 210 -20.80 -0.85 -9.48
CA PHE A 210 -21.85 -1.77 -9.02
C PHE A 210 -21.58 -3.23 -9.41
N GLU A 211 -20.87 -3.47 -10.52
CA GLU A 211 -20.33 -4.79 -10.86
C GLU A 211 -19.34 -5.27 -9.81
N TYR A 212 -18.41 -4.41 -9.36
CA TYR A 212 -17.50 -4.75 -8.25
C TYR A 212 -18.27 -5.00 -6.95
N LYS A 213 -19.31 -4.20 -6.65
CA LYS A 213 -20.17 -4.44 -5.48
C LYS A 213 -20.95 -5.75 -5.56
N ASP A 214 -21.24 -6.23 -6.76
CA ASP A 214 -21.83 -7.56 -6.95
C ASP A 214 -20.83 -8.70 -6.73
N GLU A 215 -19.52 -8.45 -6.73
CA GLU A 215 -18.49 -9.46 -6.47
C GLU A 215 -18.12 -9.58 -4.99
N GLU A 216 -18.56 -8.62 -4.16
CA GLU A 216 -18.40 -8.71 -2.71
C GLU A 216 -19.25 -9.86 -2.15
N ASP A 217 -18.66 -10.59 -1.20
CA ASP A 217 -19.27 -11.69 -0.49
C ASP A 217 -19.34 -11.45 1.03
N ASP A 218 -19.97 -12.38 1.75
CA ASP A 218 -20.15 -12.28 3.20
C ASP A 218 -18.81 -12.23 3.95
N GLU A 219 -17.76 -12.87 3.43
CA GLU A 219 -16.42 -12.86 4.02
C GLU A 219 -15.76 -11.47 3.93
N ASP A 220 -16.01 -10.72 2.83
CA ASP A 220 -15.55 -9.33 2.70
C ASP A 220 -16.18 -8.44 3.78
N TRP A 221 -17.51 -8.48 3.97
CA TRP A 221 -18.20 -7.66 4.98
C TRP A 221 -17.91 -8.13 6.41
N TYR A 222 -17.77 -9.44 6.61
CA TYR A 222 -17.39 -10.00 7.91
C TYR A 222 -15.98 -9.59 8.31
N SER A 223 -15.06 -9.52 7.34
CA SER A 223 -13.71 -8.99 7.57
C SER A 223 -13.73 -7.53 8.01
N ILE A 224 -14.61 -6.68 7.45
CA ILE A 224 -14.78 -5.29 7.90
C ILE A 224 -15.29 -5.28 9.35
N PHE A 225 -16.27 -6.11 9.70
CA PHE A 225 -16.80 -6.20 11.07
C PHE A 225 -15.73 -6.63 12.08
N ILE A 226 -15.03 -7.72 11.79
CA ILE A 226 -13.98 -8.23 12.67
C ILE A 226 -12.82 -7.23 12.80
N ASN A 227 -12.48 -6.52 11.73
CA ASN A 227 -11.46 -5.49 11.81
C ASN A 227 -11.92 -4.27 12.61
N SER A 228 -13.21 -3.89 12.57
CA SER A 228 -13.74 -2.84 13.45
C SER A 228 -13.62 -3.16 14.95
N ILE A 229 -13.59 -4.45 15.30
CA ILE A 229 -13.32 -4.95 16.66
C ILE A 229 -11.81 -4.96 16.94
N SER A 230 -11.02 -5.44 15.99
CA SER A 230 -9.58 -5.69 16.17
C SER A 230 -8.78 -4.39 16.26
N THR A 231 -9.11 -3.39 15.42
CA THR A 231 -8.40 -2.11 15.37
C THR A 231 -8.69 -1.21 16.57
N GLU A 232 -9.73 -1.51 17.34
CA GLU A 232 -10.02 -0.84 18.62
C GLU A 232 -8.98 -1.21 19.70
N PHE A 233 -8.27 -2.33 19.53
CA PHE A 233 -7.16 -2.68 20.43
C PHE A 233 -5.87 -1.92 20.11
N ASP A 234 -5.54 -1.78 18.83
CA ASP A 234 -4.50 -0.91 18.26
C ASP A 234 -4.58 -0.95 16.72
N PRO A 235 -4.03 0.02 15.97
CA PRO A 235 -4.18 0.09 14.51
C PRO A 235 -3.45 -1.03 13.74
N HIS A 236 -2.57 -1.80 14.39
CA HIS A 236 -1.81 -2.89 13.77
C HIS A 236 -2.36 -4.28 14.08
N THR A 237 -3.39 -4.38 14.93
CA THR A 237 -4.09 -5.63 15.21
C THR A 237 -5.26 -5.80 14.24
N THR A 238 -5.11 -6.74 13.29
CA THR A 238 -6.07 -6.94 12.20
C THR A 238 -6.25 -8.42 11.84
N TYR A 239 -7.46 -8.75 11.41
CA TYR A 239 -7.80 -10.04 10.84
C TYR A 239 -7.54 -10.05 9.32
N PHE A 240 -6.83 -11.08 8.88
CA PHE A 240 -6.60 -11.39 7.48
C PHE A 240 -7.43 -12.60 7.10
N ALA A 241 -8.48 -12.37 6.30
CA ALA A 241 -9.14 -13.43 5.58
C ALA A 241 -8.14 -14.23 4.71
N PRO A 242 -8.43 -15.50 4.37
CA PRO A 242 -7.51 -16.36 3.62
C PRO A 242 -6.89 -15.70 2.37
N ARG A 243 -7.72 -15.03 1.54
CA ARG A 243 -7.27 -14.31 0.34
C ARG A 243 -6.26 -13.20 0.70
N THR A 244 -6.58 -12.38 1.69
CA THR A 244 -5.73 -11.29 2.20
C THR A 244 -4.41 -11.83 2.77
N LYS A 245 -4.45 -12.93 3.52
CA LYS A 245 -3.26 -13.57 4.10
C LYS A 245 -2.31 -14.08 3.01
N LYS A 246 -2.82 -14.76 1.98
CA LYS A 246 -2.00 -15.23 0.85
C LYS A 246 -1.33 -14.08 0.10
N LYS A 247 -2.05 -12.98 -0.12
CA LYS A 247 -1.51 -11.76 -0.75
C LYS A 247 -0.39 -11.17 0.09
N PHE A 248 -0.61 -11.01 1.39
CA PHE A 248 0.39 -10.52 2.34
C PHE A 248 1.68 -11.38 2.32
N ASP A 249 1.53 -12.71 2.33
CA ASP A 249 2.68 -13.62 2.32
C ASP A 249 3.53 -13.47 1.04
N SER A 250 2.87 -13.37 -0.12
CA SER A 250 3.55 -13.14 -1.40
C SER A 250 4.26 -11.77 -1.45
N GLU A 251 3.66 -10.73 -0.87
CA GLU A 251 4.25 -9.39 -0.78
C GLU A 251 5.41 -9.30 0.22
N MET A 252 5.48 -10.19 1.22
CA MET A 252 6.60 -10.20 2.17
C MET A 252 7.79 -11.02 1.67
N SER A 253 7.54 -12.14 0.99
CA SER A 253 8.60 -12.98 0.42
C SER A 253 9.18 -12.42 -0.87
N GLY A 254 8.47 -11.51 -1.56
CA GLY A 254 8.84 -11.05 -2.91
C GLY A 254 8.73 -12.16 -3.96
N LYS A 255 8.11 -13.30 -3.60
CA LYS A 255 8.00 -14.52 -4.39
C LYS A 255 6.54 -14.79 -4.71
N ILE A 256 6.29 -15.15 -5.97
CA ILE A 256 5.00 -15.65 -6.43
C ILE A 256 5.21 -17.01 -7.10
N GLU A 257 4.40 -18.00 -6.75
CA GLU A 257 4.34 -19.26 -7.51
C GLU A 257 3.21 -19.20 -8.53
N GLY A 258 3.55 -19.37 -9.81
CA GLY A 258 2.55 -19.29 -10.88
C GLY A 258 3.18 -19.19 -12.26
N ILE A 259 2.47 -18.50 -13.16
CA ILE A 259 2.86 -18.37 -14.56
C ILE A 259 3.78 -17.17 -14.84
N GLY A 260 3.93 -16.24 -13.89
CA GLY A 260 4.74 -15.03 -14.09
C GLY A 260 4.07 -13.99 -14.99
N ALA A 261 2.80 -13.68 -14.75
CA ALA A 261 2.06 -12.65 -15.47
C ALA A 261 1.25 -11.78 -14.50
N ARG A 262 1.15 -10.48 -14.78
CA ARG A 262 0.18 -9.58 -14.17
C ARG A 262 -1.11 -9.64 -14.96
N LEU A 263 -2.20 -9.90 -14.25
CA LEU A 263 -3.52 -10.01 -14.83
C LEU A 263 -4.37 -8.83 -14.40
N GLN A 264 -5.21 -8.35 -15.31
CA GLN A 264 -6.14 -7.27 -15.07
C GLN A 264 -7.52 -7.66 -15.58
N ARG A 265 -8.55 -7.24 -14.86
CA ARG A 265 -9.93 -7.38 -15.34
C ARG A 265 -10.25 -6.34 -16.41
N LYS A 266 -10.92 -6.76 -17.47
CA LYS A 266 -11.49 -5.88 -18.50
C LYS A 266 -12.90 -6.34 -18.86
N GLY A 267 -13.90 -5.69 -18.27
CA GLY A 267 -15.28 -6.18 -18.26
C GLY A 267 -15.35 -7.54 -17.53
N GLU A 268 -15.94 -8.54 -18.17
CA GLU A 268 -16.04 -9.89 -17.62
C GLU A 268 -14.79 -10.76 -17.86
N TYR A 269 -13.77 -10.23 -18.54
CA TYR A 269 -12.61 -11.00 -18.97
C TYR A 269 -11.37 -10.77 -18.12
N THR A 270 -10.59 -11.84 -17.92
CA THR A 270 -9.24 -11.77 -17.35
C THR A 270 -8.23 -11.55 -18.49
N ARG A 271 -7.54 -10.41 -18.48
CA ARG A 271 -6.57 -10.02 -19.52
C ARG A 271 -5.15 -10.02 -18.98
N VAL A 272 -4.19 -10.45 -19.80
CA VAL A 272 -2.75 -10.32 -19.53
C VAL A 272 -2.33 -8.87 -19.73
N ASP A 273 -1.85 -8.23 -18.66
CA ASP A 273 -1.41 -6.83 -18.67
C ASP A 273 0.11 -6.71 -18.83
N GLU A 274 0.87 -7.53 -18.09
CA GLU A 274 2.33 -7.58 -18.15
C GLU A 274 2.81 -9.03 -18.00
N LEU A 275 3.93 -9.38 -18.63
CA LEU A 275 4.64 -10.63 -18.36
C LEU A 275 5.89 -10.32 -17.53
N VAL A 276 6.09 -11.08 -16.45
CA VAL A 276 7.28 -10.93 -15.61
C VAL A 276 8.47 -11.52 -16.37
N SER A 277 9.46 -10.67 -16.64
CA SER A 277 10.71 -11.05 -17.30
C SER A 277 11.37 -12.24 -16.60
N GLY A 278 11.86 -13.21 -17.37
CA GLY A 278 12.41 -14.46 -16.85
C GLY A 278 11.39 -15.43 -16.25
N GLY A 279 10.12 -15.02 -16.08
CA GLY A 279 9.04 -15.87 -15.58
C GLY A 279 8.56 -16.92 -16.60
N PRO A 280 7.79 -17.94 -16.17
CA PRO A 280 7.40 -19.05 -17.04
C PRO A 280 6.70 -18.66 -18.33
N ALA A 281 5.68 -17.79 -18.27
CA ALA A 281 4.93 -17.33 -19.43
C ALA A 281 5.81 -16.52 -20.41
N TRP A 282 6.76 -15.74 -19.88
CA TRP A 282 7.72 -14.99 -20.68
C TRP A 282 8.72 -15.93 -21.39
N ARG A 283 9.26 -16.92 -20.67
CA ARG A 283 10.21 -17.91 -21.23
C ARG A 283 9.56 -18.80 -22.29
N ASP A 284 8.31 -19.16 -22.08
CA ASP A 284 7.53 -19.97 -23.02
C ASP A 284 7.18 -19.19 -24.30
N GLY A 285 6.93 -17.89 -24.18
CA GLY A 285 6.72 -16.98 -25.32
C GLY A 285 5.39 -17.15 -26.05
N ASN A 286 4.54 -18.11 -25.68
CA ASN A 286 3.24 -18.31 -26.33
C ASN A 286 2.13 -17.42 -25.75
N LEU A 287 2.26 -16.93 -24.52
CA LEU A 287 1.33 -15.98 -23.91
C LEU A 287 1.83 -14.56 -24.17
N GLU A 288 0.94 -13.64 -24.52
CA GLU A 288 1.31 -12.28 -24.94
C GLU A 288 0.51 -11.21 -24.17
N VAL A 289 1.06 -9.99 -24.08
CA VAL A 289 0.34 -8.85 -23.49
C VAL A 289 -0.91 -8.53 -24.32
N GLY A 290 -2.04 -8.37 -23.64
CA GLY A 290 -3.34 -8.12 -24.25
C GLY A 290 -4.20 -9.37 -24.47
N ASP A 291 -3.63 -10.57 -24.32
CA ASP A 291 -4.36 -11.84 -24.40
C ASP A 291 -5.46 -11.93 -23.34
N ILE A 292 -6.56 -12.62 -23.69
CA ILE A 292 -7.70 -12.86 -22.78
C ILE A 292 -7.74 -14.33 -22.38
N ILE A 293 -7.63 -14.60 -21.08
CA ILE A 293 -7.78 -15.94 -20.52
C ILE A 293 -9.27 -16.20 -20.27
N THR A 294 -9.83 -17.21 -20.92
CA THR A 294 -11.26 -17.57 -20.81
C THR A 294 -11.49 -18.84 -20.00
N LYS A 295 -10.55 -19.80 -20.05
CA LYS A 295 -10.64 -21.04 -19.24
C LYS A 295 -9.30 -21.45 -18.67
N VAL A 296 -9.34 -22.16 -17.55
CA VAL A 296 -8.16 -22.68 -16.84
C VAL A 296 -8.35 -24.15 -16.53
N ALA A 297 -7.42 -24.99 -16.97
CA ALA A 297 -7.36 -26.42 -16.65
C ALA A 297 -6.13 -26.73 -15.79
N GLN A 298 -6.30 -27.59 -14.78
CA GLN A 298 -5.18 -28.13 -13.99
C GLN A 298 -4.65 -29.38 -14.69
N ALA A 299 -3.45 -29.30 -15.28
CA ALA A 299 -2.89 -30.36 -16.13
C ALA A 299 -3.91 -30.88 -17.18
N ASP A 300 -4.24 -32.17 -17.15
CA ASP A 300 -5.22 -32.82 -18.05
C ASP A 300 -6.68 -32.76 -17.54
N GLY A 301 -6.95 -31.99 -16.49
CA GLY A 301 -8.31 -31.80 -15.96
C GLY A 301 -9.22 -31.01 -16.91
N GLU A 302 -10.53 -31.08 -16.65
CA GLU A 302 -11.53 -30.33 -17.40
C GLU A 302 -11.29 -28.80 -17.27
N PRO A 303 -11.30 -28.04 -18.39
CA PRO A 303 -11.14 -26.60 -18.34
C PRO A 303 -12.31 -25.90 -17.65
N LEU A 304 -12.01 -25.22 -16.54
CA LEU A 304 -12.94 -24.36 -15.83
C LEU A 304 -13.10 -23.03 -16.58
N ASP A 305 -14.34 -22.64 -16.88
CA ASP A 305 -14.64 -21.31 -17.40
C ASP A 305 -14.47 -20.25 -16.31
N ILE A 306 -13.68 -19.22 -16.60
CA ILE A 306 -13.39 -18.13 -15.67
C ILE A 306 -13.96 -16.78 -16.15
N VAL A 307 -14.78 -16.76 -17.21
CA VAL A 307 -15.45 -15.54 -17.68
C VAL A 307 -16.49 -15.11 -16.65
N GLY A 308 -16.42 -13.83 -16.25
CA GLY A 308 -17.26 -13.25 -15.21
C GLY A 308 -16.81 -13.58 -13.78
N MET A 309 -15.76 -14.39 -13.61
CA MET A 309 -15.20 -14.70 -12.31
C MET A 309 -14.45 -13.48 -11.74
N ARG A 310 -14.54 -13.26 -10.42
CA ARG A 310 -13.72 -12.26 -9.72
C ARG A 310 -12.25 -12.53 -10.01
N LEU A 311 -11.48 -11.46 -10.26
CA LEU A 311 -10.08 -11.57 -10.68
C LEU A 311 -9.23 -12.38 -9.68
N ASP A 312 -9.43 -12.15 -8.38
CA ASP A 312 -8.69 -12.86 -7.32
C ASP A 312 -8.96 -14.37 -7.36
N ASP A 313 -10.20 -14.78 -7.60
CA ASP A 313 -10.59 -16.19 -7.70
C ASP A 313 -10.01 -16.83 -8.97
N ALA A 314 -10.07 -16.14 -10.10
CA ALA A 314 -9.43 -16.59 -11.34
C ALA A 314 -7.91 -16.78 -11.14
N ILE A 315 -7.27 -15.86 -10.41
CA ILE A 315 -5.85 -15.95 -10.06
C ILE A 315 -5.56 -17.19 -9.20
N GLU A 316 -6.45 -17.60 -8.28
CA GLU A 316 -6.24 -18.81 -7.48
C GLU A 316 -6.13 -20.08 -8.34
N PHE A 317 -6.91 -20.17 -9.43
CA PHE A 317 -6.82 -21.29 -10.37
C PHE A 317 -5.58 -21.22 -11.27
N ILE A 318 -5.13 -20.01 -11.63
CA ILE A 318 -3.96 -19.81 -12.49
C ILE A 318 -2.66 -20.06 -11.72
N LYS A 319 -2.60 -19.63 -10.45
CA LYS A 319 -1.51 -19.94 -9.54
C LYS A 319 -1.49 -21.42 -9.18
N GLY A 320 -0.39 -21.86 -8.59
CA GLY A 320 -0.19 -23.23 -8.19
C GLY A 320 1.26 -23.52 -7.90
N LYS A 321 1.51 -24.69 -7.30
CA LYS A 321 2.85 -25.10 -6.86
C LYS A 321 3.83 -25.14 -8.03
N LYS A 322 5.08 -24.78 -7.78
CA LYS A 322 6.19 -24.99 -8.71
C LYS A 322 6.17 -26.40 -9.31
N GLY A 323 6.44 -26.48 -10.62
CA GLY A 323 6.53 -27.74 -11.38
C GLY A 323 5.18 -28.31 -11.82
N THR A 324 4.06 -27.75 -11.38
CA THR A 324 2.73 -28.16 -11.86
C THR A 324 2.38 -27.48 -13.18
N GLU A 325 1.65 -28.18 -14.05
CA GLU A 325 1.16 -27.63 -15.32
C GLU A 325 -0.20 -26.96 -15.15
N VAL A 326 -0.37 -25.80 -15.78
CA VAL A 326 -1.67 -25.17 -16.02
C VAL A 326 -1.88 -24.99 -17.52
N ARG A 327 -3.09 -25.25 -17.99
CA ARG A 327 -3.49 -25.01 -19.38
C ARG A 327 -4.46 -23.84 -19.44
N LEU A 328 -4.05 -22.79 -20.14
CA LEU A 328 -4.86 -21.59 -20.32
C LEU A 328 -5.53 -21.64 -21.68
N THR A 329 -6.86 -21.58 -21.72
CA THR A 329 -7.58 -21.29 -22.97
C THR A 329 -7.58 -19.79 -23.17
N VAL A 330 -6.90 -19.34 -24.21
CA VAL A 330 -6.58 -17.93 -24.44
C VAL A 330 -7.16 -17.49 -25.78
N LYS A 331 -7.91 -16.38 -25.75
CA LYS A 331 -8.30 -15.62 -26.94
C LYS A 331 -7.23 -14.58 -27.24
N LYS A 332 -6.57 -14.75 -28.39
CA LYS A 332 -5.53 -13.89 -28.93
C LYS A 332 -6.08 -12.59 -29.47
N LEU A 333 -5.21 -11.59 -29.65
CA LEU A 333 -5.56 -10.29 -30.24
C LEU A 333 -6.10 -10.41 -31.68
N ASP A 334 -5.65 -11.41 -32.44
CA ASP A 334 -6.14 -11.72 -33.79
C ASP A 334 -7.51 -12.45 -33.79
N GLY A 335 -8.07 -12.73 -32.60
CA GLY A 335 -9.34 -13.43 -32.42
C GLY A 335 -9.24 -14.95 -32.39
N SER A 336 -8.07 -15.54 -32.64
CA SER A 336 -7.86 -16.98 -32.53
C SER A 336 -7.94 -17.44 -31.07
N VAL A 337 -8.36 -18.69 -30.87
CA VAL A 337 -8.39 -19.33 -29.55
C VAL A 337 -7.33 -20.42 -29.52
N LYS A 338 -6.45 -20.37 -28.53
CA LYS A 338 -5.36 -21.34 -28.34
C LYS A 338 -5.38 -21.89 -26.91
N ILE A 339 -4.92 -23.12 -26.74
CA ILE A 339 -4.64 -23.69 -25.42
C ILE A 339 -3.13 -23.61 -25.21
N ILE A 340 -2.71 -22.92 -24.15
CA ILE A 340 -1.30 -22.69 -23.83
C ILE A 340 -0.98 -23.43 -22.53
N PRO A 341 -0.21 -24.53 -22.58
CA PRO A 341 0.33 -25.17 -21.38
C PRO A 341 1.49 -24.35 -20.82
N ILE A 342 1.48 -24.09 -19.52
CA ILE A 342 2.57 -23.40 -18.82
C ILE A 342 2.94 -24.21 -17.58
N ILE A 343 4.22 -24.54 -17.43
CA ILE A 343 4.75 -25.13 -16.21
C ILE A 343 5.01 -24.01 -15.21
N ARG A 344 4.32 -24.04 -14.07
CA ARG A 344 4.46 -23.04 -13.02
C ARG A 344 5.85 -23.09 -12.40
N ASP A 345 6.38 -21.93 -12.05
CA ASP A 345 7.65 -21.80 -11.36
C ASP A 345 7.56 -20.71 -10.29
N VAL A 346 8.62 -20.61 -9.50
CA VAL A 346 8.85 -19.51 -8.58
C VAL A 346 9.31 -18.29 -9.39
N ILE A 347 8.59 -17.18 -9.23
CA ILE A 347 8.93 -15.88 -9.82
C ILE A 347 9.32 -14.94 -8.70
N GLU A 348 10.54 -14.42 -8.79
CA GLU A 348 11.07 -13.37 -7.93
C GLU A 348 10.74 -12.00 -8.51
N LEU A 349 10.18 -11.12 -7.68
CA LEU A 349 9.87 -9.74 -8.06
C LEU A 349 11.07 -8.85 -7.72
N GLU A 350 12.05 -8.75 -8.62
CA GLU A 350 13.32 -8.03 -8.38
C GLU A 350 13.15 -6.57 -7.88
N GLU A 351 12.05 -5.90 -8.22
CA GLU A 351 11.77 -4.54 -7.72
C GLU A 351 11.44 -4.47 -6.21
N THR A 352 11.22 -5.62 -5.57
CA THR A 352 10.98 -5.71 -4.11
C THR A 352 12.26 -5.85 -3.29
N PHE A 353 13.38 -6.12 -3.95
CA PHE A 353 14.66 -6.41 -3.31
C PHE A 353 15.60 -5.20 -3.30
N ALA A 354 16.62 -5.25 -2.44
CA ALA A 354 17.62 -4.20 -2.34
C ALA A 354 18.36 -4.00 -3.68
N LYS A 355 18.63 -2.74 -4.02
CA LYS A 355 19.36 -2.38 -5.24
C LYS A 355 20.30 -1.22 -4.99
N THR A 356 21.38 -1.17 -5.76
CA THR A 356 22.50 -0.26 -5.51
C THR A 356 22.87 0.53 -6.74
N SER A 357 23.19 1.80 -6.53
CA SER A 357 23.78 2.69 -7.52
C SER A 357 25.06 3.33 -6.97
N VAL A 358 25.98 3.69 -7.85
CA VAL A 358 27.18 4.46 -7.50
C VAL A 358 27.18 5.80 -8.21
N VAL A 359 27.84 6.78 -7.60
CA VAL A 359 27.95 8.15 -8.10
C VAL A 359 29.35 8.68 -7.81
N GLU A 360 29.92 9.38 -8.80
CA GLU A 360 31.18 10.10 -8.65
C GLU A 360 30.89 11.54 -8.21
N MET A 361 31.46 11.96 -7.09
CA MET A 361 31.31 13.30 -6.53
C MET A 361 32.69 13.89 -6.22
N GLY A 362 33.16 14.78 -7.10
CA GLY A 362 34.55 15.24 -7.08
C GLY A 362 35.52 14.09 -7.39
N ASN A 363 36.42 13.80 -6.46
CA ASN A 363 37.38 12.68 -6.59
C ASN A 363 36.95 11.44 -5.78
N ARG A 364 35.69 11.39 -5.32
CA ARG A 364 35.19 10.34 -4.43
C ARG A 364 34.05 9.59 -5.09
N LYS A 365 34.05 8.27 -4.90
CA LYS A 365 32.97 7.39 -5.33
C LYS A 365 32.06 7.08 -4.16
N LEU A 366 30.78 7.39 -4.27
CA LEU A 366 29.77 7.18 -3.23
C LEU A 366 28.73 6.15 -3.71
N GLY A 367 28.10 5.48 -2.75
CA GLY A 367 27.08 4.46 -3.00
C GLY A 367 25.73 4.89 -2.45
N VAL A 368 24.66 4.51 -3.14
CA VAL A 368 23.28 4.62 -2.69
C VAL A 368 22.65 3.24 -2.76
N ILE A 369 22.20 2.72 -1.61
CA ILE A 369 21.37 1.52 -1.55
C ILE A 369 19.93 1.95 -1.32
N ASP A 370 19.03 1.53 -2.20
CA ASP A 370 17.59 1.57 -1.98
C ASP A 370 17.17 0.24 -1.34
N LEU A 371 16.63 0.31 -0.12
CA LEU A 371 16.06 -0.84 0.58
C LEU A 371 14.55 -0.63 0.70
N PRO A 372 13.74 -1.21 -0.20
CA PRO A 372 12.29 -0.96 -0.22
C PRO A 372 11.55 -1.54 0.99
N LYS A 373 12.04 -2.65 1.55
CA LYS A 373 11.39 -3.40 2.64
C LYS A 373 12.40 -4.26 3.39
N PHE A 374 12.11 -4.60 4.64
CA PHE A 374 12.82 -5.64 5.39
C PHE A 374 12.21 -7.02 5.09
N TYR A 375 12.32 -7.47 3.83
CA TYR A 375 11.66 -8.67 3.32
C TYR A 375 12.26 -9.98 3.86
N ILE A 376 11.38 -10.98 4.03
CA ILE A 376 11.72 -12.35 4.45
C ILE A 376 10.65 -13.32 3.96
N ASP A 377 11.03 -14.55 3.69
CA ASP A 377 10.07 -15.66 3.55
C ASP A 377 9.82 -16.30 4.93
N PHE A 378 8.60 -16.16 5.45
CA PHE A 378 8.21 -16.75 6.73
C PHE A 378 8.09 -18.28 6.71
N SER A 379 8.03 -18.89 5.52
CA SER A 379 7.89 -20.33 5.33
C SER A 379 9.23 -21.02 5.01
N GLU A 380 10.15 -20.32 4.35
CA GLU A 380 11.45 -20.84 3.91
C GLU A 380 12.61 -20.01 4.47
N ARG A 381 13.11 -20.37 5.66
CA ARG A 381 14.16 -19.61 6.37
C ARG A 381 15.46 -19.39 5.58
N ASN A 382 15.79 -20.31 4.66
CA ASN A 382 17.01 -20.23 3.84
C ASN A 382 16.81 -19.52 2.50
N PHE A 383 15.60 -19.00 2.23
CA PHE A 383 15.35 -18.21 1.03
C PHE A 383 16.02 -16.83 1.13
N ARG A 384 16.12 -16.15 -0.01
CA ARG A 384 16.62 -14.77 -0.15
C ARG A 384 15.90 -13.84 0.83
N ASN A 385 16.65 -12.99 1.53
CA ASN A 385 16.09 -12.02 2.47
C ASN A 385 16.88 -10.69 2.44
N SER A 386 16.33 -9.67 3.10
CA SER A 386 16.93 -8.33 3.04
C SER A 386 18.33 -8.26 3.66
N ALA A 387 18.63 -9.06 4.68
CA ALA A 387 19.94 -9.04 5.32
C ALA A 387 21.02 -9.64 4.42
N THR A 388 20.75 -10.78 3.79
CA THR A 388 21.68 -11.41 2.84
C THR A 388 21.94 -10.53 1.62
N ASP A 389 20.90 -9.89 1.10
CA ASP A 389 21.05 -8.99 -0.04
C ASP A 389 21.81 -7.72 0.33
N MET A 390 21.50 -7.10 1.47
CA MET A 390 22.25 -5.94 1.98
C MET A 390 23.73 -6.27 2.17
N ALA A 391 24.07 -7.44 2.72
CA ALA A 391 25.46 -7.87 2.86
C ALA A 391 26.16 -8.00 1.50
N LEU A 392 25.49 -8.58 0.49
CA LEU A 392 26.02 -8.69 -0.88
C LEU A 392 26.21 -7.32 -1.53
N GLU A 393 25.25 -6.40 -1.36
CA GLU A 393 25.35 -5.03 -1.88
C GLU A 393 26.51 -4.26 -1.24
N VAL A 394 26.68 -4.37 0.08
CA VAL A 394 27.82 -3.77 0.81
C VAL A 394 29.15 -4.38 0.35
N GLU A 395 29.22 -5.70 0.16
CA GLU A 395 30.42 -6.37 -0.38
C GLU A 395 30.78 -5.84 -1.77
N ARG A 396 29.78 -5.70 -2.65
CA ARG A 396 29.96 -5.18 -4.02
C ARG A 396 30.45 -3.74 -4.01
N LEU A 397 29.88 -2.88 -3.16
CA LEU A 397 30.34 -1.49 -2.99
C LEU A 397 31.79 -1.41 -2.49
N ASN A 398 32.19 -2.30 -1.57
CA ASN A 398 33.57 -2.36 -1.11
C ASN A 398 34.54 -2.76 -2.23
N LYS A 399 34.19 -3.76 -3.07
CA LYS A 399 34.99 -4.14 -4.25
C LYS A 399 35.14 -3.00 -5.25
N GLU A 400 34.11 -2.16 -5.35
CA GLU A 400 34.09 -0.97 -6.20
C GLU A 400 34.80 0.25 -5.60
N ASN A 401 35.48 0.09 -4.45
CA ASN A 401 36.19 1.14 -3.71
C ASN A 401 35.32 2.35 -3.34
N VAL A 402 34.04 2.12 -3.06
CA VAL A 402 33.13 3.17 -2.62
C VAL A 402 33.54 3.68 -1.24
N GLU A 403 33.55 5.00 -1.07
CA GLU A 403 34.10 5.69 0.09
C GLU A 403 33.06 6.14 1.12
N ALA A 404 31.79 6.26 0.73
CA ALA A 404 30.69 6.58 1.64
C ALA A 404 29.37 5.99 1.11
N LEU A 405 28.44 5.69 2.02
CA LEU A 405 27.19 5.01 1.73
C LEU A 405 26.00 5.82 2.23
N VAL A 406 24.99 5.98 1.37
CA VAL A 406 23.64 6.41 1.70
C VAL A 406 22.70 5.21 1.62
N ILE A 407 21.91 4.95 2.66
CA ILE A 407 20.83 3.96 2.65
C ILE A 407 19.49 4.69 2.61
N ASP A 408 18.69 4.41 1.59
CA ASP A 408 17.35 4.96 1.41
C ASP A 408 16.29 4.03 2.00
N LEU A 409 15.62 4.53 3.03
CA LEU A 409 14.49 3.87 3.71
C LEU A 409 13.20 4.68 3.56
N ARG A 410 13.17 5.70 2.68
CA ARG A 410 11.95 6.48 2.45
C ARG A 410 10.86 5.54 1.92
N ASN A 411 9.68 5.62 2.52
CA ASN A 411 8.52 4.76 2.22
C ASN A 411 8.73 3.27 2.55
N ASN A 412 9.79 2.92 3.29
CA ASN A 412 9.97 1.56 3.79
C ASN A 412 9.18 1.37 5.10
N GLY A 413 7.99 0.76 4.99
CA GLY A 413 7.10 0.46 6.12
C GLY A 413 7.60 -0.63 7.08
N GLY A 414 8.82 -1.12 6.90
CA GLY A 414 9.48 -2.11 7.75
C GLY A 414 9.40 -3.53 7.20
N GLY A 415 9.25 -4.50 8.09
CA GLY A 415 9.28 -5.93 7.75
C GLY A 415 9.80 -6.76 8.91
N SER A 416 10.69 -7.72 8.63
CA SER A 416 11.25 -8.61 9.64
C SER A 416 12.13 -7.88 10.65
N LEU A 417 11.89 -8.14 11.93
CA LEU A 417 12.74 -7.66 13.03
C LEU A 417 14.14 -8.27 12.94
N ASP A 418 14.22 -9.56 12.64
CA ASP A 418 15.49 -10.28 12.62
C ASP A 418 16.40 -9.75 11.51
N THR A 419 15.87 -9.49 10.31
CA THR A 419 16.69 -8.92 9.24
C THR A 419 17.14 -7.49 9.53
N ALA A 420 16.40 -6.71 10.32
CA ALA A 420 16.85 -5.38 10.76
C ALA A 420 18.03 -5.46 11.74
N ILE A 421 18.03 -6.47 12.62
CA ILE A 421 19.15 -6.74 13.54
C ILE A 421 20.38 -7.15 12.74
N ASP A 422 20.25 -8.10 11.81
CA ASP A 422 21.34 -8.60 10.98
C ASP A 422 21.91 -7.48 10.08
N ILE A 423 21.06 -6.62 9.50
CA ILE A 423 21.50 -5.46 8.71
C ILE A 423 22.26 -4.46 9.59
N ALA A 424 21.83 -4.23 10.83
CA ALA A 424 22.54 -3.35 11.75
C ALA A 424 23.97 -3.85 12.04
N GLY A 425 24.14 -5.16 12.18
CA GLY A 425 25.42 -5.85 12.35
C GLY A 425 26.45 -5.59 11.25
N LEU A 426 26.01 -5.29 10.02
CA LEU A 426 26.92 -4.91 8.93
C LEU A 426 27.73 -3.63 9.23
N PHE A 427 27.26 -2.80 10.16
CA PHE A 427 27.77 -1.46 10.45
C PHE A 427 28.31 -1.26 11.86
N ILE A 428 27.98 -2.13 12.81
CA ILE A 428 28.46 -2.09 14.20
C ILE A 428 29.10 -3.42 14.59
N GLU A 429 30.11 -3.39 15.47
CA GLU A 429 30.87 -4.60 15.84
C GLU A 429 30.13 -5.49 16.84
N GLU A 430 29.68 -4.90 17.95
CA GLU A 430 28.99 -5.60 19.02
C GLU A 430 28.04 -4.65 19.75
N GLY A 431 27.06 -5.23 20.44
CA GLY A 431 26.17 -4.50 21.34
C GLY A 431 24.68 -4.66 21.02
N PRO A 432 23.80 -4.13 21.88
CA PRO A 432 22.36 -4.17 21.65
C PRO A 432 21.97 -3.40 20.38
N ILE A 433 20.95 -3.89 19.66
CA ILE A 433 20.29 -3.17 18.57
C ILE A 433 18.94 -2.62 19.02
N VAL A 434 18.19 -3.42 19.77
CA VAL A 434 16.82 -3.12 20.16
C VAL A 434 16.45 -3.87 21.43
N GLN A 435 15.55 -3.30 22.21
CA GLN A 435 14.94 -3.97 23.36
C GLN A 435 13.48 -4.25 23.05
N VAL A 436 13.02 -5.49 23.23
CA VAL A 436 11.61 -5.88 23.05
C VAL A 436 11.00 -6.29 24.38
N LYS A 437 9.77 -5.87 24.65
CA LYS A 437 9.08 -6.16 25.90
C LYS A 437 7.70 -6.74 25.61
N TYR A 438 7.39 -7.88 26.22
CA TYR A 438 6.02 -8.41 26.32
C TYR A 438 5.26 -7.70 27.43
N LYS A 439 3.93 -7.82 27.48
CA LYS A 439 3.07 -7.20 28.51
C LYS A 439 3.59 -7.43 29.94
N ASP A 440 3.72 -8.69 30.34
CA ASP A 440 4.08 -9.12 31.69
C ASP A 440 5.55 -9.60 31.81
N GLY A 441 6.38 -9.24 30.82
CA GLY A 441 7.76 -9.70 30.75
C GLY A 441 8.78 -8.58 30.98
N GLU A 442 9.97 -8.98 31.44
CA GLU A 442 11.13 -8.09 31.45
C GLU A 442 11.57 -7.75 30.01
N PRO A 443 12.13 -6.54 29.78
CA PRO A 443 12.73 -6.20 28.48
C PRO A 443 13.81 -7.20 28.09
N LYS A 444 13.76 -7.67 26.85
CA LYS A 444 14.79 -8.54 26.25
C LYS A 444 15.60 -7.74 25.25
N ILE A 445 16.91 -7.72 25.46
CA ILE A 445 17.87 -7.16 24.51
C ILE A 445 18.00 -8.12 23.33
N ARG A 446 18.01 -7.57 22.12
CA ARG A 446 18.34 -8.26 20.88
C ARG A 446 19.56 -7.58 20.26
N SER A 447 20.53 -8.39 19.89
CA SER A 447 21.81 -8.00 19.31
C SER A 447 22.07 -8.86 18.08
N ASP A 448 22.95 -8.38 17.21
CA ASP A 448 23.56 -9.24 16.20
C ASP A 448 24.57 -10.20 16.86
N GLU A 449 24.71 -11.40 16.29
CA GLU A 449 25.64 -12.44 16.75
C GLU A 449 26.89 -12.55 15.84
N ASP A 450 26.90 -11.88 14.68
CA ASP A 450 28.05 -11.82 13.77
C ASP A 450 28.89 -10.54 13.97
N TYR A 451 30.03 -10.66 14.64
CA TYR A 451 30.93 -9.53 14.91
C TYR A 451 31.65 -8.94 13.67
N LYS A 452 31.36 -9.44 12.46
CA LYS A 452 32.01 -8.97 11.23
C LYS A 452 31.40 -7.67 10.71
N ILE A 453 32.07 -6.56 11.00
CA ILE A 453 31.80 -5.27 10.34
C ILE A 453 32.11 -5.38 8.84
N GLN A 454 31.10 -5.18 8.00
CA GLN A 454 31.27 -5.16 6.54
C GLN A 454 31.46 -3.74 6.01
N TRP A 455 30.96 -2.73 6.72
CA TRP A 455 31.10 -1.33 6.33
C TRP A 455 31.60 -0.47 7.50
N ASN A 456 32.84 0.02 7.39
CA ASN A 456 33.50 0.87 8.40
C ASN A 456 33.73 2.32 7.93
N LYS A 457 33.11 2.72 6.81
CA LYS A 457 33.23 4.04 6.18
C LYS A 457 32.02 4.93 6.53
N PRO A 458 31.99 6.22 6.14
CA PRO A 458 30.84 7.09 6.34
C PRO A 458 29.50 6.48 5.93
N LEU A 459 28.47 6.72 6.74
CA LEU A 459 27.12 6.17 6.58
C LEU A 459 26.09 7.27 6.85
N VAL A 460 25.13 7.39 5.94
CA VAL A 460 23.96 8.26 6.05
C VAL A 460 22.73 7.42 5.79
N ILE A 461 21.66 7.63 6.56
CA ILE A 461 20.39 6.93 6.38
C ILE A 461 19.32 7.98 6.14
N ILE A 462 18.58 7.83 5.05
CA ILE A 462 17.46 8.73 4.73
C ILE A 462 16.12 8.08 5.08
N VAL A 463 15.27 8.82 5.80
CA VAL A 463 13.95 8.37 6.28
C VAL A 463 12.87 9.39 5.91
N ASN A 464 11.61 8.98 5.90
CA ASN A 464 10.48 9.91 5.84
C ASN A 464 9.35 9.52 6.81
N GLU A 465 8.27 10.29 6.84
CA GLU A 465 7.07 9.98 7.65
C GLU A 465 6.43 8.62 7.32
N LEU A 466 6.84 7.95 6.24
CA LEU A 466 6.40 6.59 5.86
C LEU A 466 7.42 5.50 6.19
N SER A 467 8.60 5.85 6.71
CA SER A 467 9.58 4.90 7.24
C SER A 467 9.08 4.39 8.59
N ALA A 468 8.82 3.08 8.72
CA ALA A 468 8.18 2.53 9.91
C ALA A 468 8.83 1.22 10.42
N SER A 469 8.60 0.88 11.67
CA SER A 469 8.89 -0.44 12.26
C SER A 469 10.37 -0.81 12.16
N ALA A 470 10.74 -1.84 11.38
CA ALA A 470 12.12 -2.29 11.19
C ALA A 470 13.05 -1.17 10.69
N SER A 471 12.56 -0.27 9.82
CA SER A 471 13.30 0.91 9.36
C SER A 471 13.67 1.83 10.53
N GLU A 472 12.75 2.00 11.48
CA GLU A 472 12.94 2.84 12.66
C GLU A 472 13.88 2.18 13.66
N ILE A 473 13.82 0.86 13.80
CA ILE A 473 14.77 0.09 14.63
C ILE A 473 16.19 0.27 14.11
N PHE A 474 16.40 0.05 12.81
CA PHE A 474 17.72 0.20 12.20
C PHE A 474 18.22 1.65 12.29
N ALA A 475 17.41 2.64 11.90
CA ALA A 475 17.79 4.05 11.98
C ALA A 475 18.06 4.49 13.43
N ALA A 476 17.23 4.08 14.39
CA ALA A 476 17.40 4.43 15.80
C ALA A 476 18.68 3.82 16.39
N ALA A 477 18.99 2.56 16.07
CA ALA A 477 20.22 1.92 16.51
C ALA A 477 21.45 2.68 15.96
N MET A 478 21.47 2.94 14.65
CA MET A 478 22.57 3.68 14.03
C MET A 478 22.73 5.09 14.59
N GLN A 479 21.61 5.76 14.93
CA GLN A 479 21.63 7.06 15.59
C GLN A 479 22.13 6.98 17.03
N ASP A 480 21.67 6.02 17.83
CA ASP A 480 22.07 5.88 19.23
C ASP A 480 23.56 5.55 19.39
N TYR A 481 24.13 4.82 18.44
CA TYR A 481 25.57 4.58 18.37
C TYR A 481 26.36 5.76 17.81
N ASN A 482 25.74 6.83 17.29
CA ASN A 482 26.38 7.83 16.43
C ASN A 482 27.09 7.22 15.20
N ARG A 483 26.61 6.06 14.73
CA ARG A 483 27.19 5.33 13.59
C ARG A 483 26.80 5.92 12.25
N ALA A 484 25.62 6.51 12.14
CA ALA A 484 25.13 7.17 10.94
C ALA A 484 24.54 8.54 11.25
N VAL A 485 24.52 9.42 10.26
CA VAL A 485 23.66 10.61 10.27
C VAL A 485 22.29 10.21 9.72
N ILE A 486 21.22 10.51 10.47
CA ILE A 486 19.83 10.33 10.03
C ILE A 486 19.33 11.64 9.41
N ILE A 487 18.86 11.57 8.17
CA ILE A 487 18.37 12.71 7.39
C ILE A 487 17.00 12.41 6.79
N GLY A 488 16.19 13.43 6.52
CA GLY A 488 14.94 13.29 5.76
C GLY A 488 13.80 14.03 6.45
N SER A 489 12.60 13.43 6.53
CA SER A 489 11.48 14.07 7.25
C SER A 489 11.87 14.45 8.68
N LYS A 490 11.12 15.37 9.29
CA LYS A 490 11.35 15.79 10.69
C LYS A 490 11.50 14.58 11.62
N GLN A 491 10.73 13.54 11.37
CA GLN A 491 10.76 12.27 12.06
C GLN A 491 10.22 11.16 11.14
N SER A 492 10.36 9.91 11.55
CA SER A 492 9.73 8.76 10.91
C SER A 492 8.32 8.49 11.45
N TYR A 493 7.64 7.46 10.92
CA TYR A 493 6.22 7.14 11.13
C TYR A 493 5.81 7.05 12.61
N GLY A 494 6.65 6.48 13.47
CA GLY A 494 6.41 6.34 14.89
C GLY A 494 5.83 5.00 15.32
N LYS A 495 6.05 3.92 14.57
CA LYS A 495 5.60 2.59 14.99
C LYS A 495 6.58 2.02 16.01
N GLY A 496 6.07 1.57 17.15
CA GLY A 496 6.86 1.02 18.27
C GLY A 496 6.38 -0.34 18.76
N THR A 497 5.60 -1.05 17.94
CA THR A 497 4.96 -2.32 18.28
C THR A 497 5.39 -3.45 17.34
N VAL A 498 5.44 -4.67 17.88
CA VAL A 498 5.72 -5.91 17.14
C VAL A 498 4.48 -6.77 17.12
N GLN A 499 4.14 -7.26 15.93
CA GLN A 499 3.00 -8.13 15.71
C GLN A 499 3.43 -9.57 15.45
N ASN A 500 2.60 -10.50 15.91
CA ASN A 500 2.68 -11.92 15.56
C ASN A 500 1.53 -12.29 14.61
N TYR A 501 1.79 -13.18 13.67
CA TYR A 501 0.79 -13.67 12.71
C TYR A 501 0.29 -15.04 13.15
N MET A 502 -0.88 -15.07 13.77
CA MET A 502 -1.52 -16.27 14.30
C MET A 502 -2.43 -16.90 13.25
N ALA A 503 -2.00 -18.00 12.63
CA ALA A 503 -2.88 -18.79 11.76
C ALA A 503 -3.99 -19.43 12.60
N LEU A 504 -5.25 -19.08 12.34
CA LEU A 504 -6.37 -19.38 13.23
C LEU A 504 -6.74 -20.88 13.22
N ASN A 505 -6.53 -21.58 12.10
CA ASN A 505 -6.66 -23.04 12.01
C ASN A 505 -5.69 -23.81 12.92
N ARG A 506 -4.65 -23.18 13.49
CA ARG A 506 -3.78 -23.83 14.50
C ARG A 506 -4.41 -23.90 15.89
N TYR A 507 -5.40 -23.05 16.15
CA TYR A 507 -6.05 -22.92 17.45
C TYR A 507 -7.45 -23.54 17.47
N PHE A 508 -8.00 -23.85 16.30
CA PHE A 508 -9.26 -24.57 16.15
C PHE A 508 -9.24 -25.38 14.86
N ASP A 509 -9.56 -26.67 14.96
CA ASP A 509 -9.67 -27.55 13.80
C ASP A 509 -11.00 -27.31 13.08
N TYR A 510 -10.94 -26.54 11.99
CA TYR A 510 -12.08 -26.26 11.11
C TYR A 510 -11.72 -26.64 9.68
N PRO A 511 -12.63 -27.27 8.91
CA PRO A 511 -12.33 -27.79 7.58
C PRO A 511 -12.02 -26.71 6.53
N LYS A 512 -12.46 -25.47 6.75
CA LYS A 512 -12.14 -24.32 5.88
C LYS A 512 -11.04 -23.47 6.48
N ASP A 513 -10.30 -22.79 5.61
CA ASP A 513 -9.32 -21.78 6.03
C ASP A 513 -10.02 -20.65 6.79
N LEU A 514 -9.58 -20.43 8.04
CA LEU A 514 -10.05 -19.39 8.94
C LEU A 514 -9.21 -18.12 8.82
N GLY A 515 -8.15 -18.11 8.01
CA GLY A 515 -7.25 -16.98 7.87
C GLY A 515 -6.28 -16.84 9.05
N ALA A 516 -5.85 -15.60 9.30
CA ALA A 516 -4.88 -15.30 10.35
C ALA A 516 -5.22 -14.01 11.09
N LEU A 517 -4.88 -13.95 12.38
CA LEU A 517 -4.89 -12.72 13.17
C LEU A 517 -3.46 -12.16 13.26
N LYS A 518 -3.26 -10.94 12.79
CA LYS A 518 -2.08 -10.13 13.10
C LYS A 518 -2.33 -9.48 14.45
N LEU A 519 -1.58 -9.87 15.48
CA LEU A 519 -1.81 -9.45 16.87
C LEU A 519 -0.58 -8.73 17.43
N THR A 520 -0.74 -7.54 18.00
CA THR A 520 0.34 -6.85 18.71
C THR A 520 0.66 -7.59 20.02
N ILE A 521 1.89 -8.10 20.13
CA ILE A 521 2.35 -8.92 21.27
C ILE A 521 3.46 -8.26 22.09
N GLN A 522 4.18 -7.30 21.49
CA GLN A 522 5.30 -6.62 22.14
C GLN A 522 5.35 -5.15 21.75
N LYS A 523 6.01 -4.36 22.60
CA LYS A 523 6.61 -3.09 22.21
C LYS A 523 8.10 -3.23 22.03
N PHE A 524 8.67 -2.41 21.15
CA PHE A 524 10.10 -2.26 21.02
C PHE A 524 10.58 -0.87 21.45
N TYR A 525 11.82 -0.84 21.93
CA TYR A 525 12.48 0.30 22.52
C TYR A 525 13.89 0.39 21.97
N ARG A 526 14.34 1.63 21.82
CA ARG A 526 15.71 1.99 21.50
C ARG A 526 16.68 1.49 22.57
N ILE A 527 17.96 1.41 22.23
CA ILE A 527 19.00 1.00 23.18
C ILE A 527 19.18 2.01 24.31
N ASN A 528 18.88 3.29 24.05
CA ASN A 528 18.82 4.36 25.07
C ASN A 528 17.58 4.28 26.01
N GLY A 529 16.72 3.28 25.79
CA GLY A 529 15.50 2.98 26.56
C GLY A 529 14.21 3.62 26.04
N GLY A 530 14.26 4.67 25.22
CA GLY A 530 13.06 5.34 24.69
C GLY A 530 12.35 4.50 23.63
N SER A 531 11.02 4.57 23.54
CA SER A 531 10.29 3.95 22.41
C SER A 531 10.24 4.87 21.17
N THR A 532 10.11 4.29 19.98
CA THR A 532 9.72 5.00 18.75
C THR A 532 8.21 5.23 18.67
N GLN A 533 7.40 4.56 19.50
CA GLN A 533 5.93 4.66 19.48
C GLN A 533 5.46 6.13 19.50
N LEU A 534 4.60 6.54 18.55
CA LEU A 534 4.11 7.92 18.32
C LEU A 534 5.17 8.99 17.96
N LYS A 535 6.46 8.76 18.23
CA LYS A 535 7.51 9.77 18.07
C LYS A 535 8.36 9.55 16.81
N GLY A 536 8.59 8.29 16.48
CA GLY A 536 9.53 7.84 15.47
C GLY A 536 10.98 8.09 15.86
N VAL A 537 11.84 8.05 14.86
CA VAL A 537 13.24 8.49 14.87
C VAL A 537 13.25 9.91 14.36
N VAL A 538 13.68 10.84 15.21
CA VAL A 538 13.87 12.24 14.83
C VAL A 538 15.13 12.35 13.99
N SER A 539 15.06 12.97 12.82
CA SER A 539 16.22 13.14 11.95
C SER A 539 17.23 14.11 12.57
N ASP A 540 18.52 13.80 12.49
CA ASP A 540 19.61 14.70 12.87
C ASP A 540 19.59 15.96 11.99
N VAL A 541 19.25 15.76 10.71
CA VAL A 541 19.00 16.78 9.70
C VAL A 541 17.58 16.63 9.16
N ALA A 542 16.67 17.47 9.63
CA ALA A 542 15.30 17.54 9.13
C ALA A 542 15.24 18.37 7.83
N LEU A 543 14.65 17.78 6.79
CA LEU A 543 14.39 18.37 5.49
C LEU A 543 12.91 18.77 5.41
N PRO A 544 12.58 19.92 4.80
CA PRO A 544 11.21 20.18 4.39
C PRO A 544 10.77 19.13 3.38
N ASP A 545 9.56 18.61 3.53
CA ASP A 545 8.98 17.68 2.57
C ASP A 545 7.46 17.85 2.49
N ARG A 546 6.84 17.15 1.53
CA ARG A 546 5.40 17.22 1.26
C ARG A 546 4.50 16.66 2.38
N TYR A 547 5.04 15.84 3.26
CA TYR A 547 4.33 15.17 4.34
C TYR A 547 4.36 15.98 5.64
N ALA A 548 5.24 16.98 5.75
CA ALA A 548 5.51 17.74 6.99
C ALA A 548 4.27 18.33 7.69
N TYR A 549 3.18 18.61 6.96
CA TYR A 549 1.94 19.19 7.48
C TYR A 549 0.73 18.25 7.36
N LEU A 550 0.91 17.06 6.77
CA LEU A 550 -0.15 16.08 6.63
C LEU A 550 -0.28 15.28 7.93
N LYS A 551 -1.51 14.86 8.25
CA LYS A 551 -1.77 13.94 9.36
C LYS A 551 -1.39 12.54 8.90
N ILE A 552 -0.14 12.17 9.11
CA ILE A 552 0.43 10.90 8.69
C ILE A 552 1.42 10.42 9.76
N GLY A 553 1.20 9.19 10.22
CA GLY A 553 2.02 8.56 11.25
C GLY A 553 1.18 7.92 12.33
N GLU A 554 1.85 7.13 13.17
CA GLU A 554 1.24 6.44 14.33
C GLU A 554 0.56 7.43 15.28
N ARG A 555 1.05 8.67 15.35
CA ARG A 555 0.54 9.71 16.24
C ARG A 555 -0.84 10.23 15.88
N ASP A 556 -1.26 10.02 14.63
CA ASP A 556 -2.55 10.47 14.10
C ASP A 556 -3.61 9.36 14.16
N GLU A 557 -3.21 8.13 14.54
CA GLU A 557 -4.11 6.99 14.72
C GLU A 557 -4.73 7.02 16.14
N PRO A 558 -6.07 7.10 16.28
CA PRO A 558 -6.73 7.28 17.57
C PRO A 558 -6.48 6.16 18.59
N THR A 559 -6.33 4.92 18.11
CA THR A 559 -6.21 3.72 18.95
C THR A 559 -4.75 3.32 19.20
N SER A 560 -3.78 4.13 18.76
CA SER A 560 -2.37 3.81 18.95
C SER A 560 -1.95 3.74 20.41
N LEU A 561 -1.06 2.80 20.71
CA LEU A 561 -0.50 2.66 22.05
C LEU A 561 0.29 3.91 22.43
N LYS A 562 0.24 4.26 23.72
CA LYS A 562 0.95 5.44 24.27
C LYS A 562 2.46 5.25 24.22
N TRP A 563 3.22 6.35 24.08
CA TRP A 563 4.67 6.33 24.24
C TRP A 563 5.07 6.11 25.70
N ASP A 564 6.12 5.31 25.91
CA ASP A 564 6.77 5.05 27.19
C ASP A 564 8.29 4.84 27.03
N LYS A 565 8.96 4.63 28.16
CA LYS A 565 10.42 4.44 28.25
C LYS A 565 10.74 3.33 29.24
N ILE A 566 11.79 2.57 28.94
CA ILE A 566 12.40 1.57 29.84
C ILE A 566 13.84 1.96 30.18
N ALA A 567 14.53 1.12 30.97
CA ALA A 567 15.95 1.28 31.22
C ALA A 567 16.76 1.25 29.92
N SER A 568 17.85 2.02 29.89
CA SER A 568 18.84 1.92 28.80
C SER A 568 19.51 0.56 28.86
N ALA A 569 19.75 -0.05 27.70
CA ALA A 569 20.69 -1.15 27.58
C ALA A 569 22.12 -0.63 27.84
N ASP A 570 23.04 -1.53 28.15
CA ASP A 570 24.46 -1.22 28.24
C ASP A 570 25.06 -1.21 26.82
N TYR A 571 25.58 -0.07 26.40
CA TYR A 571 26.20 0.12 25.09
C TYR A 571 27.21 1.26 25.13
N LYS A 572 28.17 1.21 24.19
CA LYS A 572 29.18 2.26 24.03
C LYS A 572 28.91 3.02 22.74
N VAL A 573 28.73 4.33 22.86
CA VAL A 573 28.62 5.23 21.69
C VAL A 573 29.90 5.12 20.86
N TRP A 574 29.75 4.95 19.55
CA TRP A 574 30.86 4.90 18.61
C TRP A 574 31.38 6.31 18.35
N ASN A 575 32.67 6.52 18.61
CA ASN A 575 33.35 7.80 18.40
C ASN A 575 34.19 7.80 17.11
N GLY A 576 33.61 7.31 16.02
CA GLY A 576 34.35 7.11 14.77
C GLY A 576 34.49 8.36 13.90
N TYR A 577 33.66 9.39 14.09
CA TYR A 577 33.73 10.62 13.30
C TYR A 577 34.52 11.73 14.00
N SER A 578 35.34 12.44 13.23
CA SER A 578 36.11 13.61 13.72
C SER A 578 35.31 14.92 13.68
N ASN A 579 34.23 14.96 12.88
CA ASN A 579 33.52 16.19 12.50
C ASN A 579 31.99 16.03 12.43
N PHE A 580 31.41 15.09 13.19
CA PHE A 580 29.98 14.73 13.09
C PHE A 580 29.04 15.94 13.23
N ASP A 581 29.18 16.69 14.34
CA ASP A 581 28.33 17.85 14.63
C ASP A 581 28.52 18.99 13.61
N ASP A 582 29.75 19.19 13.13
CA ASP A 582 30.05 20.20 12.12
C ASP A 582 29.32 19.90 10.80
N VAL A 583 29.29 18.64 10.38
CA VAL A 583 28.59 18.20 9.16
C VAL A 583 27.08 18.46 9.29
N ILE A 584 26.48 18.09 10.42
CA ILE A 584 25.04 18.33 10.69
C ILE A 584 24.73 19.82 10.65
N ASN A 585 25.55 20.65 11.31
CA ASN A 585 25.35 22.10 11.36
C ASN A 585 25.53 22.76 9.99
N ASN A 586 26.49 22.30 9.19
CA ASN A 586 26.70 22.79 7.83
C ASN A 586 25.54 22.41 6.90
N SER A 587 25.03 21.18 7.00
CA SER A 587 23.84 20.74 6.27
C SER A 587 22.62 21.59 6.60
N LYS A 588 22.35 21.83 7.89
CA LYS A 588 21.24 22.71 8.33
C LYS A 588 21.34 24.12 7.73
N LYS A 589 22.54 24.68 7.61
CA LYS A 589 22.77 25.97 6.94
C LYS A 589 22.48 25.89 5.44
N ARG A 590 23.00 24.86 4.74
CA ARG A 590 22.72 24.63 3.31
C ARG A 590 21.21 24.56 3.05
N ILE A 591 20.48 23.82 3.87
CA ILE A 591 19.03 23.66 3.73
C ILE A 591 18.30 24.99 3.94
N ALA A 592 18.66 25.75 4.99
CA ALA A 592 18.03 27.03 5.30
C ALA A 592 18.27 28.10 4.22
N GLU A 593 19.43 28.05 3.55
CA GLU A 593 19.82 29.01 2.50
C GLU A 593 19.31 28.61 1.10
N ASN A 594 18.95 27.34 0.90
CA ASN A 594 18.57 26.80 -0.41
C ASN A 594 17.11 27.10 -0.79
N GLU A 595 16.92 27.79 -1.91
CA GLU A 595 15.61 28.20 -2.42
C GLU A 595 14.69 27.04 -2.80
N GLN A 596 15.23 25.90 -3.23
CA GLN A 596 14.42 24.71 -3.54
C GLN A 596 13.78 24.15 -2.27
N PHE A 597 14.52 24.06 -1.16
CA PHE A 597 13.96 23.60 0.12
C PHE A 597 12.89 24.56 0.67
N LYS A 598 13.07 25.89 0.52
CA LYS A 598 12.02 26.87 0.86
C LYS A 598 10.77 26.71 0.01
N LEU A 599 10.95 26.41 -1.28
CA LEU A 599 9.85 26.18 -2.21
C LEU A 599 9.11 24.86 -1.91
N ILE A 600 9.83 23.81 -1.49
CA ILE A 600 9.24 22.55 -1.01
C ILE A 600 8.38 22.77 0.22
N ASP A 601 8.86 23.51 1.23
CA ASP A 601 8.08 23.84 2.43
C ASP A 601 6.79 24.61 2.08
N SER A 602 6.92 25.60 1.19
CA SER A 602 5.78 26.40 0.72
C SER A 602 4.77 25.54 -0.05
N ASN A 603 5.25 24.58 -0.85
CA ASN A 603 4.39 23.62 -1.54
C ASN A 603 3.65 22.71 -0.55
N ALA A 604 4.33 22.23 0.48
CA ALA A 604 3.72 21.38 1.50
C ALA A 604 2.60 22.09 2.27
N LYS A 605 2.76 23.39 2.58
CA LYS A 605 1.70 24.22 3.18
C LYS A 605 0.51 24.39 2.25
N TRP A 606 0.76 24.71 0.98
CA TRP A 606 -0.29 24.85 -0.02
C TRP A 606 -1.07 23.54 -0.24
N LEU A 607 -0.38 22.39 -0.28
CA LEU A 607 -1.03 21.08 -0.34
C LEU A 607 -1.91 20.80 0.89
N LYS A 608 -1.46 21.23 2.07
CA LYS A 608 -2.25 21.11 3.30
C LYS A 608 -3.51 21.99 3.27
N GLU A 609 -3.37 23.24 2.87
CA GLU A 609 -4.51 24.16 2.69
C GLU A 609 -5.53 23.59 1.70
N GLY A 610 -5.06 23.03 0.58
CA GLY A 610 -5.93 22.37 -0.40
C GLY A 610 -6.58 21.08 0.10
N GLN A 611 -5.94 20.34 1.01
CA GLN A 611 -6.54 19.17 1.67
C GLN A 611 -7.65 19.58 2.65
N ASP A 612 -7.46 20.69 3.37
CA ASP A 612 -8.43 21.21 4.34
C ASP A 612 -9.62 21.91 3.67
N ASP A 613 -9.51 22.29 2.39
CA ASP A 613 -10.62 22.79 1.59
C ASP A 613 -11.47 21.65 0.99
N THR A 614 -12.50 21.27 1.74
CA THR A 614 -13.37 20.14 1.41
C THR A 614 -14.57 20.54 0.55
N LYS A 615 -14.72 21.81 0.20
CA LYS A 615 -15.91 22.33 -0.50
C LYS A 615 -15.64 22.44 -1.99
N VAL A 616 -16.46 21.76 -2.78
CA VAL A 616 -16.38 21.80 -4.25
C VAL A 616 -17.62 22.46 -4.84
N TYR A 617 -17.42 23.45 -5.71
CA TYR A 617 -18.50 24.10 -6.44
C TYR A 617 -19.06 23.18 -7.53
N LEU A 618 -20.38 23.12 -7.65
CA LEU A 618 -21.07 22.33 -8.67
C LEU A 618 -21.58 23.16 -9.87
N SER A 619 -21.35 24.47 -9.88
CA SER A 619 -21.55 25.29 -11.07
C SER A 619 -20.29 25.32 -11.92
N TYR A 620 -20.42 25.15 -13.24
CA TYR A 620 -19.25 25.05 -14.13
C TYR A 620 -18.37 26.30 -14.06
N LYS A 621 -18.99 27.48 -14.01
CA LYS A 621 -18.27 28.75 -13.92
C LYS A 621 -17.36 28.80 -12.68
N LYS A 622 -17.90 28.53 -11.49
CA LYS A 622 -17.14 28.60 -10.23
C LYS A 622 -16.14 27.47 -10.10
N TYR A 623 -16.49 26.27 -10.56
CA TYR A 623 -15.58 25.14 -10.59
C TYR A 623 -14.36 25.42 -11.47
N ASN A 624 -14.57 25.94 -12.69
CA ASN A 624 -13.50 26.33 -13.60
C ASN A 624 -12.65 27.50 -13.04
N GLU A 625 -13.27 28.48 -12.40
CA GLU A 625 -12.56 29.59 -11.75
C GLU A 625 -11.68 29.10 -10.59
N ASP A 626 -12.21 28.23 -9.73
CA ASP A 626 -11.46 27.59 -8.64
C ASP A 626 -10.27 26.77 -9.16
N LEU A 627 -10.48 25.94 -10.19
CA LEU A 627 -9.40 25.17 -10.79
C LEU A 627 -8.32 26.05 -11.43
N LYS A 628 -8.70 27.13 -12.12
CA LYS A 628 -7.72 28.08 -12.69
C LYS A 628 -6.92 28.77 -11.61
N ASN A 629 -7.55 29.21 -10.53
CA ASN A 629 -6.85 29.81 -9.40
C ASN A 629 -5.84 28.81 -8.79
N ARG A 630 -6.26 27.55 -8.59
CA ARG A 630 -5.40 26.48 -8.08
C ARG A 630 -4.25 26.15 -9.04
N GLU A 631 -4.50 26.16 -10.35
CA GLU A 631 -3.45 25.96 -11.36
C GLU A 631 -2.44 27.11 -11.36
N GLU A 632 -2.91 28.36 -11.33
CA GLU A 632 -2.07 29.56 -11.25
C GLU A 632 -1.18 29.57 -10.00
N GLU A 633 -1.72 29.17 -8.85
CA GLU A 633 -0.93 28.98 -7.63
C GLU A 633 0.06 27.81 -7.78
N GLY A 634 -0.41 26.67 -8.30
CA GLY A 634 0.40 25.47 -8.55
C GLY A 634 1.58 25.74 -9.48
N ASN A 635 1.42 26.65 -10.45
CA ASN A 635 2.47 27.05 -11.39
C ASN A 635 3.72 27.60 -10.70
N ARG A 636 3.59 28.19 -9.50
CA ARG A 636 4.72 28.68 -8.70
C ARG A 636 5.65 27.55 -8.24
N PHE A 637 5.16 26.31 -8.22
CA PHE A 637 5.89 25.12 -7.79
C PHE A 637 6.41 24.27 -8.96
N LYS A 638 6.16 24.65 -10.22
CA LYS A 638 6.61 23.88 -11.41
C LYS A 638 8.12 23.60 -11.40
N SER A 639 8.93 24.56 -10.95
CA SER A 639 10.38 24.42 -10.87
C SER A 639 10.85 23.30 -9.93
N LEU A 640 10.03 22.86 -8.97
CA LEU A 640 10.34 21.70 -8.12
C LEU A 640 10.47 20.40 -8.94
N TYR A 641 9.66 20.25 -9.98
CA TYR A 641 9.65 19.06 -10.84
C TYR A 641 10.73 19.09 -11.93
N GLU A 642 11.28 20.28 -12.17
CA GLU A 642 12.37 20.54 -13.10
C GLU A 642 13.75 20.42 -12.43
N TYR A 643 13.78 20.31 -11.10
CA TYR A 643 15.00 20.12 -10.35
C TYR A 643 15.83 18.96 -10.91
N LYS A 644 17.11 19.24 -11.14
CA LYS A 644 18.09 18.26 -11.55
C LYS A 644 19.46 18.64 -11.04
N ASN A 645 20.11 17.71 -10.37
CA ASN A 645 21.49 17.85 -9.93
C ASN A 645 22.47 17.44 -11.05
N ASN A 646 23.75 17.73 -10.84
CA ASN A 646 24.81 17.41 -11.80
C ASN A 646 25.43 16.02 -11.57
N LEU A 647 24.79 15.18 -10.76
CA LEU A 647 25.31 13.86 -10.40
C LEU A 647 24.88 12.82 -11.42
N SER A 648 25.80 11.90 -11.73
CA SER A 648 25.56 10.78 -12.64
C SER A 648 25.60 9.46 -11.88
N PHE A 649 24.46 8.78 -11.87
CA PHE A 649 24.26 7.51 -11.19
C PHE A 649 24.44 6.33 -12.15
N THR A 650 25.13 5.29 -11.72
CA THR A 650 25.42 4.10 -12.53
C THR A 650 25.21 2.80 -11.75
N SER A 651 24.83 1.74 -12.46
CA SER A 651 24.73 0.39 -11.90
C SER A 651 26.11 -0.24 -11.74
N LEU A 652 26.24 -1.14 -10.77
CA LEU A 652 27.48 -1.90 -10.56
C LEU A 652 27.69 -2.94 -11.68
N PRO A 653 28.94 -3.42 -11.90
CA PRO A 653 29.27 -4.32 -13.00
C PRO A 653 28.45 -5.62 -13.06
N TYR A 654 28.06 -6.19 -11.92
CA TYR A 654 27.27 -7.43 -11.91
C TYR A 654 25.89 -7.23 -12.56
N GLU A 655 25.29 -6.06 -12.39
CA GLU A 655 23.95 -5.76 -12.90
C GLU A 655 23.98 -5.48 -14.40
N LEU A 656 25.10 -4.95 -14.91
CA LEU A 656 25.31 -4.76 -16.35
C LEU A 656 25.28 -6.09 -17.12
N GLU A 657 25.71 -7.20 -16.50
CA GLU A 657 25.59 -8.53 -17.10
C GLU A 657 24.12 -9.01 -17.12
N LEU A 658 23.33 -8.65 -16.12
CA LEU A 658 21.89 -8.95 -16.10
C LEU A 658 21.14 -8.17 -17.17
N PHE A 659 21.52 -6.91 -17.43
CA PHE A 659 20.89 -6.09 -18.48
C PHE A 659 21.01 -6.69 -19.89
N LYS A 660 22.06 -7.48 -20.14
CA LYS A 660 22.23 -8.18 -21.43
C LYS A 660 21.16 -9.25 -21.64
N GLN A 661 20.59 -9.77 -20.56
CA GLN A 661 19.57 -10.82 -20.57
C GLN A 661 18.17 -10.24 -20.36
N ASP A 662 18.06 -9.09 -19.68
CA ASP A 662 16.81 -8.42 -19.36
C ASP A 662 16.86 -6.92 -19.71
N SER A 663 16.31 -6.57 -20.88
CA SER A 663 16.23 -5.18 -21.34
C SER A 663 15.20 -4.34 -20.56
N LEU A 664 14.20 -4.98 -19.94
CA LEU A 664 13.22 -4.30 -19.11
C LEU A 664 13.84 -3.86 -17.78
N LEU A 665 14.65 -4.73 -17.16
CA LEU A 665 15.45 -4.39 -15.98
C LEU A 665 16.38 -3.21 -16.27
N ALA A 666 17.08 -3.24 -17.41
CA ALA A 666 17.94 -2.14 -17.84
C ALA A 666 17.17 -0.81 -17.94
N LYS A 667 15.98 -0.82 -18.54
CA LYS A 667 15.12 0.38 -18.64
C LYS A 667 14.65 0.87 -17.27
N LYS A 668 14.29 -0.04 -16.36
CA LYS A 668 13.90 0.32 -14.98
C LYS A 668 15.06 1.00 -14.24
N ARG A 669 16.29 0.52 -14.39
CA ARG A 669 17.48 1.14 -13.78
C ARG A 669 17.84 2.49 -14.39
N GLU A 670 17.69 2.65 -15.71
CA GLU A 670 17.82 3.97 -16.35
C GLU A 670 16.84 5.00 -15.76
N VAL A 671 15.58 4.61 -15.58
CA VAL A 671 14.55 5.47 -14.97
C VAL A 671 14.88 5.77 -13.51
N TRP A 672 15.30 4.77 -12.74
CA TRP A 672 15.69 4.97 -11.34
C TRP A 672 16.87 5.93 -11.21
N HIS A 673 17.95 5.75 -11.97
CA HIS A 673 19.09 6.67 -11.98
C HIS A 673 18.71 8.10 -12.38
N LYS A 674 17.83 8.24 -13.38
CA LYS A 674 17.28 9.55 -13.74
C LYS A 674 16.51 10.19 -12.58
N ASN A 675 15.74 9.42 -11.83
CA ASN A 675 15.02 9.92 -10.66
C ASN A 675 15.99 10.32 -9.52
N LEU A 676 17.06 9.56 -9.27
CA LEU A 676 18.10 9.96 -8.31
C LEU A 676 18.75 11.30 -8.68
N SER A 677 18.97 11.56 -9.98
CA SER A 677 19.50 12.86 -10.45
C SER A 677 18.51 14.03 -10.30
N LYS A 678 17.24 13.75 -10.01
CA LYS A 678 16.19 14.74 -9.77
C LYS A 678 15.81 14.85 -8.29
N ASP A 679 16.53 14.16 -7.43
CA ASP A 679 16.20 14.05 -6.02
C ASP A 679 17.16 14.91 -5.18
N ILE A 680 16.67 16.07 -4.76
CA ILE A 680 17.41 17.00 -3.89
C ILE A 680 17.73 16.39 -2.51
N TYR A 681 16.91 15.46 -2.04
CA TYR A 681 17.12 14.81 -0.75
C TYR A 681 18.28 13.82 -0.81
N ILE A 682 18.38 13.06 -1.92
CA ILE A 682 19.53 12.19 -2.19
C ILE A 682 20.81 13.01 -2.36
N GLU A 683 20.75 14.14 -3.06
CA GLU A 683 21.91 15.03 -3.20
C GLU A 683 22.41 15.55 -1.85
N GLU A 684 21.51 16.02 -0.98
CA GLU A 684 21.93 16.50 0.34
C GLU A 684 22.46 15.35 1.23
N ALA A 685 21.87 14.15 1.13
CA ALA A 685 22.41 12.97 1.82
C ALA A 685 23.82 12.61 1.33
N LEU A 686 24.07 12.71 0.02
CA LEU A 686 25.40 12.50 -0.57
C LEU A 686 26.39 13.60 -0.16
N ASN A 687 25.96 14.86 -0.06
CA ASN A 687 26.79 15.95 0.48
C ASN A 687 27.22 15.65 1.92
N ILE A 688 26.29 15.21 2.78
CA ILE A 688 26.61 14.79 4.16
C ILE A 688 27.59 13.61 4.16
N ALA A 689 27.31 12.58 3.35
CA ALA A 689 28.16 11.39 3.26
C ALA A 689 29.59 11.75 2.80
N ALA A 690 29.71 12.71 1.89
CA ALA A 690 30.99 13.26 1.44
C ALA A 690 31.66 14.15 2.50
N ASP A 691 30.92 14.88 3.32
CA ASP A 691 31.53 15.75 4.33
C ASP A 691 32.04 14.99 5.57
N LEU A 692 31.48 13.80 5.86
CA LEU A 692 31.85 12.98 7.01
C LEU A 692 33.29 12.43 6.91
N LYS A 693 34.07 12.58 8.00
CA LYS A 693 35.46 12.12 8.11
C LYS A 693 35.64 11.16 9.28
N ILE A 694 36.03 9.93 8.95
CA ILE A 694 36.43 8.92 9.92
C ILE A 694 37.71 9.36 10.63
N ARG A 695 37.77 9.21 11.96
CA ARG A 695 38.97 9.43 12.76
C ARG A 695 40.02 8.41 12.33
N THR A 696 41.20 8.89 11.95
CA THR A 696 42.37 8.04 11.79
C THR A 696 42.93 7.75 13.17
N GLU A 697 42.79 6.52 13.67
CA GLU A 697 43.57 6.08 14.81
C GLU A 697 45.05 6.14 14.43
N LYS A 698 45.85 6.96 15.13
CA LYS A 698 47.29 6.73 15.14
C LYS A 698 47.49 5.36 15.79
N PRO A 699 48.22 4.41 15.19
CA PRO A 699 48.57 3.20 15.90
C PRO A 699 49.30 3.62 17.18
N LEU A 700 48.78 3.21 18.33
CA LEU A 700 49.50 3.28 19.59
C LEU A 700 50.79 2.48 19.37
N VAL A 701 51.90 3.19 19.15
CA VAL A 701 53.24 2.62 19.21
C VAL A 701 53.38 2.10 20.64
N LYS A 702 53.22 0.79 20.81
CA LYS A 702 53.65 0.10 22.04
C LYS A 702 55.16 0.27 22.11
N ASN A 703 55.63 1.16 22.98
CA ASN A 703 57.01 1.13 23.47
C ASN A 703 57.14 0.07 24.54
#